data_AF-A0A2W1B200-F1
#
_entry.id   AF-A0A2W1B200-F1
#
_cell.length_a   1.000
_cell.length_b   1.000
_cell.length_c   1.000
_cell.angle_alpha   90.00
_cell.angle_beta   90.00
_cell.angle_gamma   90.00
#
_symmetry.space_group_name_H-M   'P 1'
#
loop_
_entity.id
_entity.type
_entity.pdbx_description
1 polymer ?
#
loop_
_entity_poly.entity_id
_entity_poly.type
_entity_poly.pdbx_seq_one_letter_code
_entity_poly.pdbx_strand_id
1 'polypeptide(L)'
;MRRRKDLGGNWLFEILENEPDDVSEIVPTKTIEIPGCVESKYPEVTSSQRYMYFEREFEYEGNSDCSTILMFGAIDYLCRVFLNGSELGSHRGGYLPFEFDISRVLSSRNKLQVLVFDPIDDRKIDFRRIPHGKQNGDPNWYTNISGIWQGVWIEERPPVHVSGLRVDTSYLKRSLEVAFTTNEEFDRACIEVFDKSNRLLASEISGDKSISLSLPSCLPWSPETPNLYRLVITVEAVKSRDVIERRVGFRDFVAENGKLFLNGRDFYMKAVLDQDFYPETLYTIPSEHFLRESFVKLKGIGINTIRHHVKVPDPKYMDIADEVGLIVWQDAPHFDLFSDEGSEELLELIDGAVRRDSHHPSLCLYSIINESWGIDQTDPHQAKWLIEAYERFKDRFPGIVWIDNSACMGNYHMKSDLNDYHFYVSSIDRQDQWNSSIELYSENPESFYIGEFKDNAEGRPLVVSEFGNWSLPPEIWLRKKEKPYWFNHIFNDVPMTKPEGALKRFNNSEISKEYSYRELFEISVENQEENLNIEIDKMRLHENIRGFVITELSDVFWECNGLLDFDRNFKVNPERMRAILDNDLFVALLDEEELWIGEEAILRIFLLRDIKRETLRIKIGEEIQEKPVSGEKGDTVRVSLETDRFSEGLLKIEVSLDKCIATLHAVLSRKEIAEITIISNPHFRLQKPIDRKSVVVLDKPGASFEHKGYKASTVAKDDLLSGDWITGIFWNSKQLFDVFPGGLFRRCHRSLIEDRPMISSLGYSRRLSGVVYGWLTDFYGYIDMVDDSIYLSTLHLDPKRPLANLLLRRLSDLHSI
;
A
#
# COMPACT_ATOMS: atom_id res chain seq x y z
N MET A 1 -22.34 20.05 25.49
CA MET A 1 -21.18 19.62 24.71
C MET A 1 -20.05 20.60 24.96
N ARG A 2 -18.81 20.11 24.98
CA ARG A 2 -17.63 20.96 25.15
C ARG A 2 -17.51 21.95 24.00
N ARG A 3 -17.19 23.20 24.32
CA ARG A 3 -16.96 24.24 23.31
C ARG A 3 -15.53 24.13 22.82
N ARG A 4 -15.33 24.20 21.50
CA ARG A 4 -14.00 24.20 20.88
C ARG A 4 -13.77 25.46 20.06
N LYS A 5 -12.52 25.93 20.04
CA LYS A 5 -12.05 26.98 19.15
C LYS A 5 -10.77 26.51 18.45
N ASP A 6 -10.84 26.38 17.14
CA ASP A 6 -9.68 26.07 16.31
C ASP A 6 -8.68 27.25 16.32
N LEU A 7 -7.39 26.92 16.44
CA LEU A 7 -6.26 27.86 16.37
C LEU A 7 -5.40 27.66 15.12
N GLY A 8 -5.82 26.82 14.17
CA GLY A 8 -5.15 26.62 12.89
C GLY A 8 -5.11 27.87 11.98
N GLY A 9 -4.58 27.67 10.78
CA GLY A 9 -4.33 28.69 9.76
C GLY A 9 -2.88 29.18 9.75
N ASN A 10 -2.66 30.41 9.27
CA ASN A 10 -1.30 30.96 9.15
C ASN A 10 -0.74 31.44 10.50
N TRP A 11 0.39 30.88 10.89
CA TRP A 11 1.18 31.22 12.06
C TRP A 11 2.45 31.96 11.63
N LEU A 12 2.99 32.79 12.52
CA LEU A 12 4.35 33.33 12.38
C LEU A 12 5.34 32.20 12.64
N PHE A 13 6.47 32.23 11.91
CA PHE A 13 7.43 31.13 11.91
C PHE A 13 8.87 31.64 11.84
N GLU A 14 9.81 30.90 12.43
CA GLU A 14 11.24 31.10 12.21
C GLU A 14 12.04 29.81 12.35
N ILE A 15 13.12 29.69 11.56
CA ILE A 15 14.09 28.58 11.66
C ILE A 15 15.32 29.08 12.38
N LEU A 16 15.72 28.38 13.44
CA LEU A 16 16.82 28.76 14.32
C LEU A 16 17.93 27.70 14.26
N GLU A 17 19.18 28.16 14.24
CA GLU A 17 20.37 27.29 14.24
C GLU A 17 20.63 26.63 15.60
N ASN A 18 20.25 27.32 16.68
CA ASN A 18 20.48 26.88 18.06
C ASN A 18 19.21 27.06 18.89
N GLU A 19 19.15 26.37 20.02
CA GLU A 19 18.09 26.59 21.01
C GLU A 19 18.17 28.04 21.50
N PRO A 20 17.07 28.81 21.46
CA PRO A 20 17.05 30.17 21.99
C PRO A 20 17.07 30.15 23.52
N ASP A 21 17.82 31.07 24.14
CA ASP A 21 17.80 31.26 25.60
C ASP A 21 16.44 31.83 26.08
N ASP A 22 15.84 32.72 25.28
CA ASP A 22 14.53 33.33 25.52
C ASP A 22 13.72 33.40 24.23
N VAL A 23 12.56 32.72 24.20
CA VAL A 23 11.65 32.70 23.04
C VAL A 23 10.97 34.04 22.78
N SER A 24 10.96 34.95 23.76
CA SER A 24 10.36 36.28 23.62
C SER A 24 11.20 37.26 22.80
N GLU A 25 12.51 36.98 22.64
CA GLU A 25 13.43 37.80 21.83
C GLU A 25 13.40 37.44 20.34
N ILE A 26 12.72 36.35 19.97
CA ILE A 26 12.61 35.90 18.59
C ILE A 26 11.70 36.86 17.81
N VAL A 27 12.22 37.36 16.69
CA VAL A 27 11.46 38.17 15.74
C VAL A 27 11.22 37.33 14.48
N PRO A 28 10.08 36.65 14.35
CA PRO A 28 9.82 35.76 13.23
C PRO A 28 9.63 36.57 11.93
N THR A 29 10.30 36.13 10.87
CA THR A 29 10.22 36.76 9.53
C THR A 29 9.44 35.94 8.51
N LYS A 30 9.12 34.68 8.86
CA LYS A 30 8.44 33.71 8.00
C LYS A 30 7.02 33.44 8.49
N THR A 31 6.26 32.67 7.71
CA THR A 31 4.92 32.19 8.07
C THR A 31 4.73 30.75 7.65
N ILE A 32 3.89 30.00 8.34
CA ILE A 32 3.56 28.62 8.00
C ILE A 32 2.08 28.33 8.31
N GLU A 33 1.47 27.44 7.54
CA GLU A 33 0.10 26.98 7.78
C GLU A 33 0.11 25.83 8.79
N ILE A 34 -0.78 25.91 9.80
CA ILE A 34 -0.96 24.89 10.83
C ILE A 34 -2.41 24.35 10.76
N PRO A 35 -2.61 23.02 10.72
CA PRO A 35 -1.59 21.97 10.65
C PRO A 35 -0.77 21.99 9.36
N GLY A 36 0.51 21.62 9.45
CA GLY A 36 1.38 21.48 8.28
C GLY A 36 2.79 21.00 8.62
N CYS A 37 3.36 20.16 7.77
CA CYS A 37 4.77 19.74 7.85
C CYS A 37 5.69 20.86 7.34
N VAL A 38 6.73 21.19 8.10
CA VAL A 38 7.63 22.32 7.80
C VAL A 38 8.31 22.19 6.45
N GLU A 39 8.70 20.99 6.09
CA GLU A 39 9.46 20.65 4.89
C GLU A 39 8.70 20.94 3.60
N SER A 40 7.37 20.88 3.65
CA SER A 40 6.51 21.23 2.50
C SER A 40 6.76 22.65 2.00
N LYS A 41 7.16 23.57 2.91
CA LYS A 41 7.38 24.98 2.63
C LYS A 41 8.84 25.41 2.78
N TYR A 42 9.56 24.78 3.70
CA TYR A 42 10.93 25.10 4.07
C TYR A 42 11.81 23.84 4.05
N PRO A 43 12.12 23.30 2.86
CA PRO A 43 12.81 22.03 2.72
C PRO A 43 14.24 22.05 3.28
N GLU A 44 14.80 23.22 3.58
CA GLU A 44 16.14 23.34 4.20
C GLU A 44 16.26 22.56 5.53
N VAL A 45 15.15 22.34 6.25
CA VAL A 45 15.15 21.61 7.54
C VAL A 45 15.39 20.11 7.38
N THR A 46 15.24 19.56 6.18
CA THR A 46 15.51 18.13 5.92
C THR A 46 16.99 17.77 5.95
N SER A 47 17.85 18.75 5.66
CA SER A 47 19.28 18.54 5.40
C SER A 47 20.20 18.99 6.55
N SER A 48 19.64 19.63 7.57
CA SER A 48 20.43 20.19 8.67
C SER A 48 19.59 20.31 9.93
N GLN A 49 20.17 19.91 11.07
CA GLN A 49 19.50 20.00 12.36
C GLN A 49 19.14 21.46 12.70
N ARG A 50 17.86 21.71 13.03
CA ARG A 50 17.33 23.04 13.36
C ARG A 50 16.39 23.02 14.56
N TYR A 51 16.14 24.20 15.11
CA TYR A 51 15.00 24.49 15.95
C TYR A 51 13.97 25.29 15.14
N MET A 52 12.69 25.06 15.42
CA MET A 52 11.58 25.65 14.69
C MET A 52 10.68 26.38 15.66
N TYR A 53 10.51 27.68 15.43
CA TYR A 53 9.71 28.54 16.26
C TYR A 53 8.38 28.85 15.56
N PHE A 54 7.27 28.67 16.29
CA PHE A 54 5.92 28.97 15.83
C PHE A 54 5.28 29.98 16.78
N GLU A 55 4.55 30.95 16.22
CA GLU A 55 3.84 31.95 17.01
C GLU A 55 2.46 32.25 16.45
N ARG A 56 1.48 32.33 17.37
CA ARG A 56 0.11 32.70 17.07
C ARG A 56 -0.45 33.61 18.13
N GLU A 57 -0.97 34.74 17.68
CA GLU A 57 -1.83 35.57 18.51
C GLU A 57 -3.30 35.22 18.32
N PHE A 58 -4.07 35.25 19.40
CA PHE A 58 -5.50 35.04 19.35
C PHE A 58 -6.23 35.75 20.49
N GLU A 59 -7.46 36.18 20.22
CA GLU A 59 -8.36 36.70 21.24
C GLU A 59 -9.24 35.58 21.77
N TYR A 60 -9.25 35.38 23.09
CA TYR A 60 -10.11 34.38 23.70
C TYR A 60 -10.44 34.77 25.13
N GLU A 61 -11.74 34.88 25.40
CA GLU A 61 -12.26 35.04 26.75
C GLU A 61 -12.80 33.68 27.20
N GLY A 62 -12.10 33.05 28.13
CA GLY A 62 -12.53 31.80 28.73
C GLY A 62 -13.76 31.98 29.60
N ASN A 63 -14.55 30.93 29.73
CA ASN A 63 -15.61 30.88 30.72
C ASN A 63 -15.00 30.64 32.11
N SER A 64 -15.20 31.56 33.06
CA SER A 64 -14.67 31.44 34.43
C SER A 64 -15.19 30.21 35.19
N ASP A 65 -16.32 29.65 34.75
CA ASP A 65 -16.90 28.44 35.34
C ASP A 65 -16.32 27.15 34.74
N CYS A 66 -15.41 27.23 33.76
CA CYS A 66 -14.79 26.10 33.09
C CYS A 66 -13.26 26.16 33.16
N SER A 67 -12.62 25.00 33.07
CA SER A 67 -11.21 24.91 32.67
C SER A 67 -11.08 25.16 31.17
N THR A 68 -10.09 25.96 30.78
CA THR A 68 -9.71 26.20 29.39
C THR A 68 -8.47 25.38 29.08
N ILE A 69 -8.60 24.40 28.19
CA ILE A 69 -7.53 23.47 27.83
C ILE A 69 -7.01 23.78 26.43
N LEU A 70 -5.71 23.96 26.29
CA LEU A 70 -5.02 24.02 25.01
C LEU A 70 -4.64 22.61 24.57
N MET A 71 -5.05 22.23 23.37
CA MET A 71 -4.86 20.89 22.80
C MET A 71 -3.98 20.95 21.56
N PHE A 72 -3.07 19.99 21.44
CA PHE A 72 -2.30 19.71 20.23
C PHE A 72 -2.63 18.29 19.76
N GLY A 73 -2.93 18.14 18.47
CA GLY A 73 -3.18 16.82 17.87
C GLY A 73 -1.91 15.97 17.82
N ALA A 74 -0.81 16.57 17.34
CA ALA A 74 0.52 15.98 17.24
C ALA A 74 1.52 17.07 16.85
N ILE A 75 2.75 16.98 17.39
CA ILE A 75 3.90 17.80 16.99
C ILE A 75 5.09 16.86 16.87
N ASP A 76 5.79 16.87 15.74
CA ASP A 76 7.01 16.08 15.58
C ASP A 76 8.25 16.97 15.81
N TYR A 77 9.15 16.70 16.77
CA TYR A 77 9.14 15.58 17.73
C TYR A 77 9.24 16.04 19.20
N LEU A 78 10.24 16.84 19.56
CA LEU A 78 10.32 17.50 20.88
C LEU A 78 9.72 18.89 20.79
N CYS A 79 8.90 19.30 21.77
CA CYS A 79 8.46 20.68 21.84
C CYS A 79 8.43 21.26 23.25
N ARG A 80 8.49 22.60 23.32
CA ARG A 80 8.22 23.44 24.50
C ARG A 80 7.17 24.48 24.13
N VAL A 81 6.17 24.63 24.98
CA VAL A 81 5.00 25.49 24.71
C VAL A 81 4.94 26.62 25.72
N PHE A 82 4.72 27.84 25.24
CA PHE A 82 4.61 29.05 26.05
C PHE A 82 3.34 29.81 25.71
N LEU A 83 2.71 30.39 26.72
CA LEU A 83 1.57 31.30 26.56
C LEU A 83 1.83 32.57 27.36
N ASN A 84 1.71 33.73 26.68
CA ASN A 84 1.89 35.04 27.30
C ASN A 84 3.22 35.17 28.08
N GLY A 85 4.30 34.59 27.54
CA GLY A 85 5.63 34.57 28.15
C GLY A 85 5.83 33.54 29.26
N SER A 86 4.81 32.77 29.64
CA SER A 86 4.92 31.70 30.63
C SER A 86 5.08 30.34 29.95
N GLU A 87 6.08 29.55 30.35
CA GLU A 87 6.24 28.16 29.90
C GLU A 87 5.14 27.27 30.49
N LEU A 88 4.39 26.58 29.63
CA LEU A 88 3.35 25.64 30.00
C LEU A 88 3.93 24.25 30.28
N GLY A 89 4.93 23.85 29.50
CA GLY A 89 5.60 22.56 29.60
C GLY A 89 6.18 22.08 28.27
N SER A 90 6.56 20.81 28.23
CA SER A 90 7.15 20.14 27.07
C SER A 90 6.44 18.85 26.68
N HIS A 91 6.65 18.40 25.45
CA HIS A 91 6.18 17.11 24.94
C HIS A 91 7.27 16.42 24.12
N ARG A 92 7.21 15.08 24.07
CA ARG A 92 8.05 14.19 23.28
C ARG A 92 7.14 13.17 22.60
N GLY A 93 7.32 12.99 21.29
CA GLY A 93 6.55 12.06 20.48
C GLY A 93 5.86 12.74 19.31
N GLY A 94 5.84 12.08 18.15
CA GLY A 94 5.33 12.68 16.90
C GLY A 94 3.86 12.42 16.57
N TYR A 95 3.13 11.61 17.35
CA TYR A 95 1.90 10.98 16.85
C TYR A 95 0.65 11.10 17.75
N LEU A 96 0.82 11.33 19.04
CA LEU A 96 -0.28 11.33 20.01
C LEU A 96 -0.64 12.74 20.48
N PRO A 97 -1.92 12.99 20.79
CA PRO A 97 -2.34 14.28 21.30
C PRO A 97 -1.88 14.52 22.73
N PHE A 98 -1.63 15.79 23.06
CA PHE A 98 -1.30 16.26 24.41
C PHE A 98 -1.96 17.61 24.69
N GLU A 99 -1.99 17.99 25.96
CA GLU A 99 -2.80 19.12 26.42
C GLU A 99 -2.19 19.88 27.61
N PHE A 100 -2.59 21.15 27.76
CA PHE A 100 -2.25 22.01 28.90
C PHE A 100 -3.47 22.77 29.42
N ASP A 101 -3.66 22.82 30.73
CA ASP A 101 -4.64 23.74 31.34
C ASP A 101 -4.07 25.16 31.34
N ILE A 102 -4.68 26.05 30.54
CA ILE A 102 -4.25 27.44 30.37
C ILE A 102 -5.13 28.44 31.14
N SER A 103 -6.04 27.96 31.98
CA SER A 103 -7.05 28.80 32.65
C SER A 103 -6.45 29.96 33.45
N ARG A 104 -5.27 29.74 34.06
CA ARG A 104 -4.62 30.71 34.95
C ARG A 104 -3.69 31.71 34.25
N VAL A 105 -3.35 31.45 32.99
CA VAL A 105 -2.40 32.24 32.21
C VAL A 105 -3.08 32.97 31.04
N LEU A 106 -4.37 32.72 30.83
CA LEU A 106 -5.19 33.33 29.80
C LEU A 106 -5.38 34.83 30.05
N SER A 107 -5.31 35.60 28.97
CA SER A 107 -5.63 37.03 28.88
C SER A 107 -6.65 37.27 27.77
N SER A 108 -7.17 38.49 27.61
CA SER A 108 -8.11 38.79 26.50
C SER A 108 -7.47 38.62 25.13
N ARG A 109 -6.22 39.08 24.99
CA ARG A 109 -5.33 38.80 23.86
C ARG A 109 -4.20 37.90 24.34
N ASN A 110 -3.99 36.81 23.63
CA ASN A 110 -3.00 35.80 23.98
C ASN A 110 -1.97 35.66 22.88
N LYS A 111 -0.73 35.39 23.27
CA LYS A 111 0.38 35.02 22.38
C LYS A 111 0.84 33.62 22.76
N LEU A 112 0.60 32.67 21.87
CA LEU A 112 1.06 31.28 21.95
C LEU A 112 2.34 31.14 21.15
N GLN A 113 3.35 30.55 21.77
CA GLN A 113 4.66 30.32 21.18
C GLN A 113 5.02 28.85 21.38
N VAL A 114 5.53 28.21 20.32
CA VAL A 114 5.94 26.81 20.36
C VAL A 114 7.34 26.71 19.77
N LEU A 115 8.24 26.11 20.52
CA LEU A 115 9.59 25.78 20.06
C LEU A 115 9.64 24.28 19.82
N VAL A 116 9.99 23.87 18.61
CA VAL A 116 10.06 22.47 18.17
C VAL A 116 11.49 22.11 17.80
N PHE A 117 11.90 20.89 18.13
CA PHE A 117 13.15 20.29 17.73
C PHE A 117 12.88 18.85 17.29
N ASP A 118 13.23 18.55 16.05
CA ASP A 118 13.08 17.21 15.47
C ASP A 118 14.47 16.64 15.18
N PRO A 119 14.89 15.54 15.84
CA PRO A 119 16.22 14.99 15.64
C PRO A 119 16.36 14.32 14.26
N ILE A 120 17.29 14.81 13.46
CA ILE A 120 17.69 14.17 12.18
C ILE A 120 19.12 13.59 12.25
N ASP A 121 19.81 13.82 13.37
CA ASP A 121 21.14 13.32 13.69
C ASP A 121 21.18 12.83 15.15
N ASP A 122 22.36 12.73 15.77
CA ASP A 122 22.55 12.28 17.16
C ASP A 122 22.92 13.41 18.14
N ARG A 123 22.77 14.69 17.75
CA ARG A 123 23.23 15.84 18.56
C ARG A 123 22.53 15.99 19.90
N LYS A 124 21.24 15.64 19.98
CA LYS A 124 20.43 15.75 21.21
C LYS A 124 19.79 14.42 21.59
N ILE A 125 19.19 13.76 20.62
CA ILE A 125 18.63 12.40 20.70
C ILE A 125 19.09 11.68 19.43
N ASP A 126 19.52 10.42 19.55
CA ASP A 126 19.85 9.58 18.40
C ASP A 126 18.55 9.21 17.67
N PHE A 127 18.27 9.85 16.53
CA PHE A 127 17.02 9.68 15.77
C PHE A 127 16.72 8.20 15.44
N ARG A 128 17.77 7.41 15.24
CA ARG A 128 17.68 5.97 14.94
C ARG A 128 17.01 5.17 16.05
N ARG A 129 16.93 5.70 17.27
CA ARG A 129 16.40 5.02 18.45
C ARG A 129 14.98 5.44 18.81
N ILE A 130 14.40 6.43 18.14
CA ILE A 130 13.01 6.86 18.40
C ILE A 130 12.07 6.31 17.32
N PRO A 131 10.79 6.08 17.63
CA PRO A 131 9.82 5.65 16.63
C PRO A 131 9.53 6.76 15.61
N HIS A 132 9.99 6.59 14.37
CA HIS A 132 9.82 7.58 13.30
C HIS A 132 9.23 6.98 12.01
N GLY A 133 9.21 5.67 11.84
CA GLY A 133 8.64 5.04 10.64
C GLY A 133 9.51 5.28 9.40
N LYS A 134 8.93 5.45 8.21
CA LYS A 134 9.69 5.72 6.96
C LYS A 134 10.25 7.15 6.85
N GLN A 135 10.32 7.89 7.97
CA GLN A 135 10.85 9.25 8.07
C GLN A 135 12.34 9.26 8.44
N ASN A 136 13.18 8.61 7.66
CA ASN A 136 14.61 8.48 7.97
C ASN A 136 15.54 9.24 7.01
N GLY A 137 15.02 10.24 6.29
CA GLY A 137 15.83 11.24 5.59
C GLY A 137 16.33 10.82 4.21
N ASP A 138 17.22 11.63 3.63
CA ASP A 138 17.88 11.38 2.33
C ASP A 138 19.25 10.73 2.57
N PRO A 139 19.57 9.55 1.98
CA PRO A 139 18.84 8.84 0.92
C PRO A 139 18.06 7.60 1.42
N ASN A 140 17.28 7.70 2.50
CA ASN A 140 16.47 6.58 2.99
C ASN A 140 15.06 6.57 2.34
N TRP A 141 14.00 6.19 3.07
CA TRP A 141 12.68 5.86 2.48
C TRP A 141 11.97 7.09 1.92
N TYR A 142 11.52 7.97 2.80
CA TYR A 142 10.87 9.22 2.46
C TYR A 142 11.50 10.38 3.22
N THR A 143 11.01 11.56 2.92
CA THR A 143 11.45 12.77 3.59
C THR A 143 10.99 12.80 5.05
N ASN A 144 11.79 13.42 5.92
CA ASN A 144 11.39 13.67 7.31
C ASN A 144 10.22 14.64 7.35
N ILE A 145 9.34 14.50 8.33
CA ILE A 145 8.37 15.55 8.66
C ILE A 145 8.75 16.18 10.00
N SER A 146 8.44 17.45 10.17
CA SER A 146 8.60 18.11 11.47
C SER A 146 7.57 19.21 11.69
N GLY A 147 7.43 19.62 12.94
CA GLY A 147 6.54 20.71 13.33
C GLY A 147 5.13 20.26 13.68
N ILE A 148 4.20 21.22 13.67
CA ILE A 148 2.82 21.03 14.13
C ILE A 148 1.96 20.49 12.98
N TRP A 149 2.04 19.18 12.73
CA TRP A 149 1.40 18.54 11.58
C TRP A 149 -0.06 18.10 11.80
N GLN A 150 -0.57 18.18 13.04
CA GLN A 150 -2.01 18.05 13.34
C GLN A 150 -2.56 19.30 14.05
N GLY A 151 -3.89 19.41 14.10
CA GLY A 151 -4.57 20.63 14.52
C GLY A 151 -4.26 21.08 15.96
N VAL A 152 -4.42 22.38 16.21
CA VAL A 152 -4.30 23.01 17.53
C VAL A 152 -5.63 23.68 17.87
N TRP A 153 -6.19 23.41 19.04
CA TRP A 153 -7.46 24.00 19.43
C TRP A 153 -7.56 24.25 20.93
N ILE A 154 -8.47 25.12 21.33
CA ILE A 154 -8.89 25.30 22.72
C ILE A 154 -10.16 24.50 22.95
N GLU A 155 -10.25 23.82 24.09
CA GLU A 155 -11.45 23.13 24.56
C GLU A 155 -11.85 23.63 25.96
N GLU A 156 -13.11 24.03 26.13
CA GLU A 156 -13.66 24.33 27.45
C GLU A 156 -14.21 23.07 28.09
N ARG A 157 -13.73 22.77 29.31
CA ARG A 157 -14.16 21.63 30.11
C ARG A 157 -14.80 22.09 31.42
N PRO A 158 -15.96 21.56 31.81
CA PRO A 158 -16.53 21.85 33.13
C PRO A 158 -15.60 21.42 34.29
N PRO A 159 -15.82 21.92 35.52
CA PRO A 159 -14.97 21.60 36.67
C PRO A 159 -14.86 20.11 36.95
N VAL A 160 -15.94 19.36 36.76
CA VAL A 160 -15.95 17.90 36.75
C VAL A 160 -16.16 17.45 35.32
N HIS A 161 -15.18 16.76 34.75
CA HIS A 161 -15.20 16.32 33.36
C HIS A 161 -14.53 14.96 33.18
N VAL A 162 -14.87 14.30 32.07
CA VAL A 162 -14.27 13.03 31.67
C VAL A 162 -12.83 13.27 31.19
N SER A 163 -11.87 12.58 31.79
CA SER A 163 -10.44 12.62 31.47
C SER A 163 -9.96 11.40 30.67
N GLY A 164 -10.70 10.30 30.71
CA GLY A 164 -10.41 9.07 29.98
C GLY A 164 -11.69 8.34 29.62
N LEU A 165 -11.72 7.70 28.47
CA LEU A 165 -12.87 6.97 27.95
C LEU A 165 -12.40 5.72 27.23
N ARG A 166 -13.06 4.60 27.53
CA ARG A 166 -12.96 3.33 26.82
C ARG A 166 -14.37 2.91 26.44
N VAL A 167 -14.52 2.49 25.19
CA VAL A 167 -15.79 2.02 24.65
C VAL A 167 -15.55 0.71 23.92
N ASP A 168 -16.20 -0.35 24.37
CA ASP A 168 -16.15 -1.66 23.73
C ASP A 168 -17.56 -2.02 23.23
N THR A 169 -17.65 -2.44 21.97
CA THR A 169 -18.91 -2.86 21.34
C THR A 169 -18.81 -4.30 20.86
N SER A 170 -19.92 -5.02 20.90
CA SER A 170 -20.04 -6.35 20.28
C SER A 170 -21.40 -6.50 19.61
N TYR A 171 -21.38 -6.90 18.34
CA TYR A 171 -22.59 -7.17 17.58
C TYR A 171 -23.20 -8.52 17.98
N LEU A 172 -22.38 -9.55 18.15
CA LEU A 172 -22.83 -10.89 18.51
C LEU A 172 -23.39 -10.93 19.92
N LYS A 173 -22.77 -10.22 20.88
CA LYS A 173 -23.26 -10.11 22.27
C LYS A 173 -24.37 -9.06 22.43
N ARG A 174 -24.60 -8.20 21.42
CA ARG A 174 -25.56 -7.09 21.48
C ARG A 174 -25.31 -6.17 22.66
N SER A 175 -24.05 -5.85 22.91
CA SER A 175 -23.61 -5.13 24.11
C SER A 175 -22.71 -3.95 23.78
N LEU A 176 -22.81 -2.93 24.63
CA LEU A 176 -21.93 -1.78 24.71
C LEU A 176 -21.41 -1.69 26.14
N GLU A 177 -20.11 -1.62 26.31
CA GLU A 177 -19.47 -1.35 27.60
C GLU A 177 -18.76 0.00 27.52
N VAL A 178 -19.06 0.88 28.47
CA VAL A 178 -18.45 2.19 28.59
C VAL A 178 -17.74 2.27 29.93
N ALA A 179 -16.44 2.49 29.90
CA ALA A 179 -15.65 2.78 31.10
C ALA A 179 -14.99 4.15 30.96
N PHE A 180 -15.01 4.96 32.01
CA PHE A 180 -14.45 6.30 31.95
C PHE A 180 -13.79 6.71 33.28
N THR A 181 -12.92 7.71 33.20
CA THR A 181 -12.34 8.39 34.38
C THR A 181 -12.75 9.85 34.37
N THR A 182 -12.86 10.42 35.57
CA THR A 182 -13.12 11.84 35.79
C THR A 182 -11.94 12.46 36.53
N ASN A 183 -11.74 13.76 36.36
CA ASN A 183 -10.72 14.50 37.12
C ASN A 183 -11.09 14.66 38.61
N GLU A 184 -12.39 14.67 38.93
CA GLU A 184 -12.96 14.84 40.27
C GLU A 184 -14.14 13.87 40.46
N GLU A 185 -14.69 13.80 41.69
CA GLU A 185 -15.89 13.01 41.98
C GLU A 185 -17.16 13.57 41.31
N PHE A 186 -18.10 12.67 40.97
CA PHE A 186 -19.34 13.00 40.25
C PHE A 186 -20.56 12.39 40.94
N ASP A 187 -21.76 12.91 40.66
CA ASP A 187 -23.01 12.43 41.27
C ASP A 187 -23.63 11.29 40.46
N ARG A 188 -23.68 11.43 39.13
CA ARG A 188 -24.18 10.41 38.20
C ARG A 188 -23.65 10.58 36.79
N ALA A 189 -23.62 9.49 36.05
CA ALA A 189 -23.38 9.45 34.61
C ALA A 189 -24.63 8.92 33.89
N CYS A 190 -24.92 9.49 32.72
CA CYS A 190 -25.98 9.06 31.81
C CYS A 190 -25.34 8.71 30.46
N ILE A 191 -25.54 7.46 30.03
CA ILE A 191 -25.09 6.95 28.74
C ILE A 191 -26.31 6.84 27.84
N GLU A 192 -26.24 7.39 26.63
CA GLU A 192 -27.32 7.33 25.65
C GLU A 192 -26.77 6.95 24.28
N VAL A 193 -27.46 6.02 23.59
CA VAL A 193 -27.08 5.56 22.25
C VAL A 193 -28.19 5.91 21.26
N PHE A 194 -27.85 6.63 20.21
CA PHE A 194 -28.77 7.03 19.14
C PHE A 194 -28.38 6.40 17.81
N ASP A 195 -29.37 6.02 17.01
CA ASP A 195 -29.14 5.65 15.62
C ASP A 195 -28.94 6.88 14.71
N LYS A 196 -28.61 6.64 13.43
CA LYS A 196 -28.41 7.68 12.42
C LYS A 196 -29.63 8.59 12.18
N SER A 197 -30.83 8.17 12.61
CA SER A 197 -32.06 8.98 12.54
C SER A 197 -32.31 9.76 13.83
N ASN A 198 -31.32 9.83 14.74
CA ASN A 198 -31.39 10.44 16.07
C ASN A 198 -32.47 9.83 16.98
N ARG A 199 -32.86 8.58 16.75
CA ARG A 199 -33.75 7.86 17.67
C ARG A 199 -32.91 7.23 18.78
N LEU A 200 -33.31 7.47 20.04
CA LEU A 200 -32.71 6.84 21.22
C LEU A 200 -33.00 5.33 21.20
N LEU A 201 -31.95 4.51 21.25
CA LEU A 201 -32.05 3.05 21.26
C LEU A 201 -31.90 2.46 22.66
N ALA A 202 -31.01 3.03 23.46
CA ALA A 202 -30.74 2.60 24.82
C ALA A 202 -30.23 3.78 25.64
N SER A 203 -30.53 3.76 26.94
CA SER A 203 -30.00 4.71 27.92
C SER A 203 -29.84 4.02 29.26
N GLU A 204 -28.80 4.39 30.01
CA GLU A 204 -28.54 3.92 31.36
C GLU A 204 -28.00 5.07 32.22
N ILE A 205 -28.45 5.15 33.47
CA ILE A 205 -27.98 6.13 34.47
C ILE A 205 -27.35 5.36 35.63
N SER A 206 -26.09 5.65 35.93
CA SER A 206 -25.36 4.99 37.02
C SER A 206 -24.48 5.97 37.81
N GLY A 207 -24.19 5.63 39.06
CA GLY A 207 -23.12 6.24 39.86
C GLY A 207 -21.76 5.59 39.61
N ASP A 208 -21.71 4.51 38.84
CA ASP A 208 -20.48 3.77 38.53
C ASP A 208 -19.72 4.38 37.34
N LYS A 209 -18.40 4.16 37.32
CA LYS A 209 -17.50 4.56 36.22
C LYS A 209 -17.44 3.54 35.08
N SER A 210 -18.10 2.40 35.21
CA SER A 210 -18.20 1.34 34.21
C SER A 210 -19.66 0.93 34.06
N ILE A 211 -20.20 1.06 32.85
CA ILE A 211 -21.63 0.92 32.56
C ILE A 211 -21.79 0.02 31.33
N SER A 212 -22.61 -1.02 31.47
CA SER A 212 -22.94 -1.94 30.38
C SER A 212 -24.38 -1.73 29.92
N LEU A 213 -24.58 -1.59 28.62
CA LEU A 213 -25.89 -1.46 27.99
C LEU A 213 -26.14 -2.62 27.03
N SER A 214 -27.36 -3.17 27.05
CA SER A 214 -27.81 -4.12 26.05
C SER A 214 -28.52 -3.40 24.91
N LEU A 215 -28.14 -3.70 23.67
CA LEU A 215 -28.72 -3.13 22.45
C LEU A 215 -29.20 -4.26 21.51
N PRO A 216 -30.31 -4.96 21.83
CA PRO A 216 -30.78 -6.11 21.06
C PRO A 216 -31.11 -5.75 19.59
N SER A 217 -31.47 -4.50 19.32
CA SER A 217 -31.84 -3.99 17.99
C SER A 217 -30.67 -3.37 17.21
N CYS A 218 -29.41 -3.49 17.69
CA CYS A 218 -28.28 -2.94 16.94
C CYS A 218 -28.10 -3.69 15.59
N LEU A 219 -27.89 -2.93 14.52
CA LEU A 219 -27.40 -3.42 13.24
C LEU A 219 -25.86 -3.49 13.26
N PRO A 220 -25.25 -4.50 12.61
CA PRO A 220 -23.80 -4.64 12.57
C PRO A 220 -23.17 -3.53 11.75
N TRP A 221 -21.97 -3.11 12.13
CA TRP A 221 -21.06 -2.42 11.25
C TRP A 221 -20.30 -3.46 10.40
N SER A 222 -20.20 -3.22 9.10
CA SER A 222 -19.35 -3.98 8.16
C SER A 222 -18.94 -3.07 7.00
N PRO A 223 -17.94 -3.46 6.20
CA PRO A 223 -17.59 -2.74 4.97
C PRO A 223 -18.79 -2.50 4.04
N GLU A 224 -19.71 -3.45 3.91
CA GLU A 224 -20.89 -3.33 3.05
C GLU A 224 -21.96 -2.43 3.65
N THR A 225 -22.15 -2.50 4.97
CA THR A 225 -23.17 -1.74 5.70
C THR A 225 -22.54 -1.08 6.95
N PRO A 226 -21.90 0.09 6.80
CA PRO A 226 -21.23 0.79 7.90
C PRO A 226 -22.23 1.48 8.83
N ASN A 227 -22.98 0.70 9.62
CA ASN A 227 -23.95 1.24 10.57
C ASN A 227 -23.24 1.86 11.78
N LEU A 228 -23.34 3.18 11.90
CA LEU A 228 -22.76 3.96 12.98
C LEU A 228 -23.83 4.53 13.91
N TYR A 229 -23.47 4.69 15.18
CA TYR A 229 -24.31 5.15 16.26
C TYR A 229 -23.64 6.32 16.97
N ARG A 230 -24.45 7.22 17.51
CA ARG A 230 -24.01 8.35 18.31
C ARG A 230 -24.13 7.98 19.78
N LEU A 231 -22.99 7.85 20.44
CA LEU A 231 -22.86 7.59 21.87
C LEU A 231 -22.68 8.92 22.60
N VAL A 232 -23.58 9.25 23.52
CA VAL A 232 -23.50 10.44 24.36
C VAL A 232 -23.24 10.00 25.80
N ILE A 233 -22.19 10.55 26.40
CA ILE A 233 -21.87 10.37 27.81
C ILE A 233 -22.06 11.73 28.49
N THR A 234 -22.98 11.79 29.45
CA THR A 234 -23.19 12.96 30.30
C THR A 234 -22.73 12.63 31.71
N VAL A 235 -21.78 13.40 32.26
CA VAL A 235 -21.36 13.32 33.66
C VAL A 235 -21.89 14.55 34.39
N GLU A 236 -22.60 14.34 35.49
CA GLU A 236 -23.19 15.42 36.28
C GLU A 236 -22.62 15.41 37.70
N ALA A 237 -22.30 16.60 38.19
CA ALA A 237 -21.94 16.87 39.58
C ALA A 237 -22.66 18.15 40.04
N VAL A 238 -22.53 18.51 41.32
CA VAL A 238 -23.12 19.75 41.85
C VAL A 238 -22.67 20.97 41.02
N LYS A 239 -23.62 21.55 40.26
CA LYS A 239 -23.40 22.69 39.34
C LYS A 239 -22.38 22.43 38.22
N SER A 240 -22.08 21.18 37.89
CA SER A 240 -21.20 20.80 36.79
C SER A 240 -21.88 19.78 35.89
N ARG A 241 -21.72 19.93 34.57
CA ARG A 241 -22.30 19.02 33.59
C ARG A 241 -21.41 18.92 32.37
N ASP A 242 -20.68 17.81 32.26
CA ASP A 242 -19.87 17.48 31.09
C ASP A 242 -20.66 16.58 30.14
N VAL A 243 -20.54 16.85 28.84
CA VAL A 243 -21.19 16.07 27.79
C VAL A 243 -20.19 15.85 26.68
N ILE A 244 -19.81 14.60 26.50
CA ILE A 244 -18.95 14.15 25.40
C ILE A 244 -19.74 13.23 24.48
N GLU A 245 -19.38 13.28 23.20
CA GLU A 245 -19.98 12.46 22.16
C GLU A 245 -18.89 11.63 21.47
N ARG A 246 -19.20 10.37 21.15
CA ARG A 246 -18.40 9.49 20.31
C ARG A 246 -19.28 8.83 19.27
N ARG A 247 -18.69 8.55 18.11
CA ARG A 247 -19.30 7.67 17.13
C ARG A 247 -18.80 6.25 17.35
N VAL A 248 -19.70 5.28 17.29
CA VAL A 248 -19.35 3.87 17.49
C VAL A 248 -20.08 2.99 16.49
N GLY A 249 -19.54 1.81 16.21
CA GLY A 249 -20.21 0.76 15.45
C GLY A 249 -20.15 -0.56 16.22
N PHE A 250 -21.11 -1.46 15.98
CA PHE A 250 -21.13 -2.77 16.62
C PHE A 250 -20.53 -3.79 15.66
N ARG A 251 -19.37 -4.35 16.01
CA ARG A 251 -18.71 -5.38 15.21
C ARG A 251 -17.94 -6.35 16.07
N ASP A 252 -17.79 -7.58 15.61
CA ASP A 252 -16.85 -8.56 16.15
C ASP A 252 -15.91 -8.99 15.03
N PHE A 253 -14.60 -8.87 15.22
CA PHE A 253 -13.59 -9.28 14.27
C PHE A 253 -12.60 -10.22 14.95
N VAL A 254 -12.45 -11.44 14.44
CA VAL A 254 -11.68 -12.51 15.10
C VAL A 254 -10.88 -13.31 14.07
N ALA A 255 -9.64 -13.64 14.41
CA ALA A 255 -8.82 -14.63 13.72
C ALA A 255 -8.86 -15.94 14.53
N GLU A 256 -9.47 -16.99 13.98
CA GLU A 256 -9.56 -18.30 14.63
C GLU A 256 -9.69 -19.43 13.61
N ASN A 257 -9.18 -20.62 13.94
CA ASN A 257 -9.34 -21.84 13.14
C ASN A 257 -8.92 -21.67 11.66
N GLY A 258 -7.82 -20.96 11.41
CA GLY A 258 -7.30 -20.70 10.06
C GLY A 258 -8.12 -19.69 9.24
N LYS A 259 -9.03 -18.94 9.88
CA LYS A 259 -9.95 -18.03 9.21
C LYS A 259 -10.05 -16.67 9.91
N LEU A 260 -10.50 -15.69 9.14
CA LEU A 260 -10.94 -14.39 9.64
C LEU A 260 -12.46 -14.36 9.65
N PHE A 261 -13.05 -13.85 10.72
CA PHE A 261 -14.49 -13.71 10.86
C PHE A 261 -14.88 -12.27 11.17
N LEU A 262 -15.83 -11.73 10.40
CA LEU A 262 -16.50 -10.48 10.69
C LEU A 262 -17.96 -10.77 11.05
N ASN A 263 -18.36 -10.42 12.27
CA ASN A 263 -19.71 -10.64 12.80
C ASN A 263 -20.18 -12.10 12.71
N GLY A 264 -19.24 -13.04 12.94
CA GLY A 264 -19.47 -14.49 12.88
C GLY A 264 -19.56 -15.07 11.46
N ARG A 265 -19.18 -14.30 10.42
CA ARG A 265 -19.16 -14.76 9.03
C ARG A 265 -17.73 -14.75 8.49
N ASP A 266 -17.40 -15.76 7.68
CA ASP A 266 -16.10 -15.88 7.01
C ASP A 266 -15.81 -14.60 6.21
N PHE A 267 -14.64 -14.00 6.48
CA PHE A 267 -14.19 -12.75 5.89
C PHE A 267 -12.94 -13.02 5.06
N TYR A 268 -12.99 -12.69 3.77
CA TYR A 268 -11.82 -12.71 2.90
C TYR A 268 -11.30 -11.29 2.73
N MET A 269 -10.07 -11.05 3.19
CA MET A 269 -9.47 -9.72 3.19
C MET A 269 -8.99 -9.36 1.78
N LYS A 270 -9.47 -8.22 1.27
CA LYS A 270 -9.01 -7.60 0.02
C LYS A 270 -8.50 -6.22 0.39
N ALA A 271 -7.22 -6.16 0.73
CA ALA A 271 -6.60 -4.99 1.29
C ALA A 271 -5.72 -4.25 0.28
N VAL A 272 -5.47 -2.99 0.59
CA VAL A 272 -4.46 -2.15 -0.07
C VAL A 272 -3.67 -1.41 1.00
N LEU A 273 -2.36 -1.28 0.79
CA LEU A 273 -1.46 -0.57 1.71
C LEU A 273 -1.49 0.93 1.44
N ASP A 274 -1.61 1.77 2.46
CA ASP A 274 -1.53 3.23 2.35
C ASP A 274 -0.34 3.75 3.16
N GLN A 275 0.65 4.35 2.50
CA GLN A 275 1.72 5.09 3.17
C GLN A 275 1.16 6.36 3.84
N ASP A 276 -0.02 6.84 3.39
CA ASP A 276 -0.71 8.04 3.85
C ASP A 276 0.20 9.28 3.81
N PHE A 277 1.11 9.29 2.83
CA PHE A 277 1.93 10.43 2.45
C PHE A 277 1.28 11.13 1.27
N TYR A 278 1.24 12.45 1.34
CA TYR A 278 0.64 13.30 0.34
C TYR A 278 1.73 14.10 -0.38
N PRO A 279 1.72 14.15 -1.72
CA PRO A 279 2.76 14.82 -2.51
C PRO A 279 3.08 16.26 -2.08
N GLU A 280 2.08 17.03 -1.68
CA GLU A 280 2.24 18.46 -1.35
C GLU A 280 2.26 18.72 0.16
N THR A 281 1.52 17.94 0.95
CA THR A 281 1.31 18.18 2.39
C THR A 281 1.99 17.16 3.32
N LEU A 282 2.70 16.18 2.74
CA LEU A 282 3.41 15.11 3.45
C LEU A 282 2.49 14.31 4.38
N TYR A 283 2.48 14.54 5.70
CA TYR A 283 1.58 13.85 6.62
C TYR A 283 0.22 14.51 6.81
N THR A 284 0.10 15.79 6.50
CA THR A 284 -1.16 16.50 6.75
C THR A 284 -2.19 16.11 5.70
N ILE A 285 -3.33 15.57 6.12
CA ILE A 285 -4.44 15.21 5.20
C ILE A 285 -4.88 16.49 4.45
N PRO A 286 -4.83 16.52 3.09
CA PRO A 286 -5.17 17.72 2.32
C PRO A 286 -6.59 18.23 2.57
N SER A 287 -7.56 17.31 2.67
CA SER A 287 -8.91 17.58 3.17
C SER A 287 -9.64 16.27 3.46
N GLU A 288 -10.67 16.32 4.32
CA GLU A 288 -11.55 15.17 4.55
C GLU A 288 -12.25 14.70 3.27
N HIS A 289 -12.60 15.63 2.38
CA HIS A 289 -13.19 15.27 1.09
C HIS A 289 -12.21 14.49 0.21
N PHE A 290 -10.96 14.94 0.12
CA PHE A 290 -9.90 14.25 -0.65
C PHE A 290 -9.68 12.82 -0.14
N LEU A 291 -9.57 12.65 1.18
CA LEU A 291 -9.40 11.33 1.78
C LEU A 291 -10.62 10.43 1.55
N ARG A 292 -11.82 10.96 1.77
CA ARG A 292 -13.08 10.22 1.55
C ARG A 292 -13.24 9.75 0.11
N GLU A 293 -13.00 10.63 -0.87
CA GLU A 293 -13.10 10.26 -2.28
C GLU A 293 -12.12 9.14 -2.64
N SER A 294 -10.91 9.17 -2.05
CA SER A 294 -9.91 8.11 -2.21
C SER A 294 -10.43 6.76 -1.69
N PHE A 295 -11.00 6.74 -0.48
CA PHE A 295 -11.55 5.52 0.10
C PHE A 295 -12.79 5.00 -0.64
N VAL A 296 -13.66 5.91 -1.11
CA VAL A 296 -14.84 5.56 -1.91
C VAL A 296 -14.42 4.92 -3.24
N LYS A 297 -13.38 5.44 -3.91
CA LYS A 297 -12.81 4.85 -5.13
C LYS A 297 -12.35 3.41 -4.89
N LEU A 298 -11.54 3.17 -3.85
CA LEU A 298 -11.03 1.85 -3.50
C LEU A 298 -12.15 0.87 -3.16
N LYS A 299 -13.12 1.30 -2.35
CA LYS A 299 -14.31 0.51 -2.07
C LYS A 299 -15.11 0.19 -3.33
N GLY A 300 -15.18 1.13 -4.27
CA GLY A 300 -15.85 0.97 -5.57
C GLY A 300 -15.23 -0.10 -6.47
N ILE A 301 -13.94 -0.37 -6.34
CA ILE A 301 -13.25 -1.46 -7.06
C ILE A 301 -13.17 -2.77 -6.24
N GLY A 302 -13.81 -2.82 -5.06
CA GLY A 302 -13.93 -4.05 -4.27
C GLY A 302 -12.91 -4.22 -3.14
N ILE A 303 -12.10 -3.20 -2.83
CA ILE A 303 -11.27 -3.19 -1.61
C ILE A 303 -12.18 -3.09 -0.38
N ASN A 304 -11.89 -3.88 0.66
CA ASN A 304 -12.65 -3.90 1.92
C ASN A 304 -11.81 -3.56 3.15
N THR A 305 -10.49 -3.45 2.99
CA THR A 305 -9.53 -3.21 4.07
C THR A 305 -8.44 -2.24 3.58
N ILE A 306 -7.96 -1.35 4.44
CA ILE A 306 -6.75 -0.55 4.20
C ILE A 306 -5.73 -0.89 5.28
N ARG A 307 -4.48 -1.14 4.87
CA ARG A 307 -3.32 -1.28 5.75
C ARG A 307 -2.60 0.06 5.84
N HIS A 308 -2.78 0.78 6.95
CA HIS A 308 -2.16 2.08 7.20
C HIS A 308 -0.73 1.84 7.71
N HIS A 309 0.26 2.24 6.92
CA HIS A 309 1.60 1.69 7.01
C HIS A 309 2.53 2.52 7.91
N VAL A 310 3.19 1.81 8.83
CA VAL A 310 4.26 2.19 9.76
C VAL A 310 4.16 3.59 10.37
N LYS A 311 2.95 3.99 10.80
CA LYS A 311 2.70 5.25 11.50
C LYS A 311 1.33 5.25 12.17
N VAL A 312 1.07 6.26 13.01
CA VAL A 312 -0.26 6.44 13.62
C VAL A 312 -1.08 7.45 12.80
N PRO A 313 -2.32 7.12 12.39
CA PRO A 313 -3.13 8.01 11.56
C PRO A 313 -3.59 9.26 12.32
N ASP A 314 -3.86 10.33 11.58
CA ASP A 314 -4.72 11.42 12.08
C ASP A 314 -6.12 10.82 12.38
N PRO A 315 -6.77 11.15 13.52
CA PRO A 315 -8.10 10.65 13.86
C PRO A 315 -9.16 10.78 12.74
N LYS A 316 -9.05 11.81 11.88
CA LYS A 316 -9.94 12.00 10.72
C LYS A 316 -9.88 10.81 9.74
N TYR A 317 -8.74 10.14 9.63
CA TYR A 317 -8.57 8.96 8.79
C TYR A 317 -9.49 7.83 9.26
N MET A 318 -9.52 7.58 10.58
CA MET A 318 -10.34 6.56 11.21
C MET A 318 -11.83 6.90 11.11
N ASP A 319 -12.21 8.16 11.34
CA ASP A 319 -13.58 8.64 11.15
C ASP A 319 -14.10 8.39 9.73
N ILE A 320 -13.26 8.65 8.72
CA ILE A 320 -13.63 8.45 7.30
C ILE A 320 -13.66 6.95 6.96
N ALA A 321 -12.74 6.14 7.48
CA ALA A 321 -12.76 4.69 7.29
C ALA A 321 -14.03 4.04 7.88
N ASP A 322 -14.45 4.49 9.07
CA ASP A 322 -15.71 4.07 9.69
C ASP A 322 -16.93 4.38 8.83
N GLU A 323 -17.00 5.61 8.30
CA GLU A 323 -18.12 6.10 7.52
C GLU A 323 -18.19 5.47 6.12
N VAL A 324 -17.04 5.35 5.45
CA VAL A 324 -16.97 4.71 4.14
C VAL A 324 -17.19 3.21 4.27
N GLY A 325 -16.77 2.60 5.38
CA GLY A 325 -16.85 1.16 5.61
C GLY A 325 -15.64 0.45 5.01
N LEU A 326 -14.48 0.67 5.61
CA LEU A 326 -13.24 -0.06 5.33
C LEU A 326 -12.64 -0.53 6.66
N ILE A 327 -12.21 -1.78 6.73
CA ILE A 327 -11.42 -2.24 7.87
C ILE A 327 -10.05 -1.55 7.83
N VAL A 328 -9.53 -1.17 8.99
CA VAL A 328 -8.18 -0.65 9.15
C VAL A 328 -7.31 -1.72 9.81
N TRP A 329 -6.24 -2.07 9.12
CA TRP A 329 -5.05 -2.69 9.68
C TRP A 329 -4.04 -1.57 9.92
N GLN A 330 -3.69 -1.30 11.16
CA GLN A 330 -2.73 -0.24 11.50
C GLN A 330 -1.35 -0.84 11.83
N ASP A 331 -0.29 -0.29 11.24
CA ASP A 331 1.09 -0.65 11.59
C ASP A 331 1.68 0.40 12.53
N ALA A 332 2.41 -0.03 13.57
CA ALA A 332 3.20 0.90 14.38
C ALA A 332 4.36 1.51 13.57
N PRO A 333 4.80 2.75 13.86
CA PRO A 333 6.09 3.22 13.36
C PRO A 333 7.23 2.39 13.95
N HIS A 334 8.38 2.39 13.29
CA HIS A 334 9.58 1.71 13.76
C HIS A 334 10.69 2.71 14.14
N PHE A 335 11.67 2.22 14.87
CA PHE A 335 13.00 2.82 15.05
C PHE A 335 14.01 2.01 14.22
N ASP A 336 15.17 2.57 13.88
CA ASP A 336 16.21 1.86 13.13
C ASP A 336 17.06 0.95 14.03
N LEU A 337 17.24 1.33 15.30
CA LEU A 337 18.10 0.65 16.27
C LEU A 337 17.36 0.40 17.59
N PHE A 338 17.29 -0.88 17.98
CA PHE A 338 16.72 -1.27 19.27
C PHE A 338 17.42 -0.57 20.44
N SER A 339 16.61 -0.09 21.39
CA SER A 339 17.05 0.37 22.70
C SER A 339 15.91 0.22 23.71
N ASP A 340 16.23 0.04 24.99
CA ASP A 340 15.20 -0.10 26.03
C ASP A 340 14.27 1.13 26.09
N GLU A 341 14.83 2.33 25.90
CA GLU A 341 14.06 3.58 25.90
C GLU A 341 13.14 3.70 24.67
N GLY A 342 13.69 3.50 23.47
CA GLY A 342 12.92 3.58 22.22
C GLY A 342 11.86 2.50 22.09
N SER A 343 12.14 1.31 22.61
CA SER A 343 11.21 0.20 22.62
C SER A 343 10.05 0.41 23.61
N GLU A 344 10.30 0.94 24.82
CA GLU A 344 9.18 1.31 25.70
C GLU A 344 8.38 2.48 25.13
N GLU A 345 9.04 3.47 24.52
CA GLU A 345 8.35 4.58 23.86
C GLU A 345 7.42 4.09 22.75
N LEU A 346 7.85 3.11 21.95
CA LEU A 346 7.00 2.46 20.96
C LEU A 346 5.79 1.76 21.60
N LEU A 347 5.98 1.04 22.72
CA LEU A 347 4.87 0.39 23.42
C LEU A 347 3.87 1.39 24.00
N GLU A 348 4.34 2.51 24.55
CA GLU A 348 3.49 3.61 25.03
C GLU A 348 2.72 4.27 23.88
N LEU A 349 3.37 4.45 22.74
CA LEU A 349 2.76 4.98 21.52
C LEU A 349 1.63 4.08 21.02
N ILE A 350 1.88 2.78 20.86
CA ILE A 350 0.87 1.79 20.43
C ILE A 350 -0.30 1.78 21.41
N ASP A 351 -0.02 1.74 22.72
CA ASP A 351 -1.05 1.77 23.74
C ASP A 351 -1.93 3.03 23.68
N GLY A 352 -1.30 4.19 23.49
CA GLY A 352 -1.98 5.46 23.33
C GLY A 352 -2.85 5.52 22.08
N ALA A 353 -2.33 5.03 20.94
CA ALA A 353 -3.05 4.97 19.67
C ALA A 353 -4.28 4.06 19.78
N VAL A 354 -4.14 2.84 20.29
CA VAL A 354 -5.28 1.91 20.44
C VAL A 354 -6.29 2.43 21.47
N ARG A 355 -5.87 3.05 22.57
CA ARG A 355 -6.81 3.69 23.50
C ARG A 355 -7.60 4.82 22.85
N ARG A 356 -6.95 5.65 22.03
CA ARG A 356 -7.61 6.73 21.28
C ARG A 356 -8.62 6.15 20.28
N ASP A 357 -8.24 5.09 19.59
CA ASP A 357 -8.93 4.68 18.35
C ASP A 357 -9.80 3.42 18.49
N SER A 358 -9.74 2.69 19.61
CA SER A 358 -10.51 1.44 19.84
C SER A 358 -12.03 1.56 19.72
N HIS A 359 -12.57 2.78 19.80
CA HIS A 359 -13.99 3.05 19.61
C HIS A 359 -14.42 3.04 18.13
N HIS A 360 -13.45 3.15 17.20
CA HIS A 360 -13.67 3.04 15.75
C HIS A 360 -13.92 1.58 15.37
N PRO A 361 -15.11 1.21 14.84
CA PRO A 361 -15.37 -0.15 14.40
C PRO A 361 -14.43 -0.61 13.27
N SER A 362 -13.84 0.32 12.50
CA SER A 362 -12.89 0.02 11.44
C SER A 362 -11.57 -0.56 11.94
N LEU A 363 -11.04 -0.13 13.08
CA LEU A 363 -9.78 -0.65 13.63
C LEU A 363 -9.94 -2.11 14.03
N CYS A 364 -9.35 -3.04 13.29
CA CYS A 364 -9.50 -4.47 13.56
C CYS A 364 -8.17 -5.22 13.69
N LEU A 365 -7.12 -4.75 13.06
CA LEU A 365 -5.79 -5.38 13.08
C LEU A 365 -4.72 -4.35 13.45
N TYR A 366 -3.66 -4.82 14.11
CA TYR A 366 -2.52 -3.98 14.49
C TYR A 366 -1.19 -4.75 14.41
N SER A 367 -0.20 -4.22 13.68
CA SER A 367 1.18 -4.76 13.68
C SER A 367 2.08 -3.99 14.64
N ILE A 368 2.87 -4.73 15.44
CA ILE A 368 3.85 -4.13 16.35
C ILE A 368 5.12 -3.75 15.58
N ILE A 369 5.64 -4.65 14.74
CA ILE A 369 6.81 -4.45 13.90
C ILE A 369 6.47 -4.80 12.44
N ASN A 370 7.12 -4.11 11.51
CA ASN A 370 7.11 -4.43 10.08
C ASN A 370 8.50 -4.93 9.68
N GLU A 371 8.58 -6.09 9.01
CA GLU A 371 9.80 -6.65 8.41
C GLU A 371 11.03 -6.71 9.34
N SER A 372 10.83 -6.91 10.63
CA SER A 372 11.86 -6.87 11.67
C SER A 372 12.61 -5.53 11.73
N TRP A 373 12.05 -4.45 11.19
CA TRP A 373 12.69 -3.13 11.22
C TRP A 373 12.90 -2.67 12.66
N GLY A 374 14.15 -2.32 12.95
CA GLY A 374 14.60 -1.91 14.28
C GLY A 374 15.03 -3.04 15.22
N ILE A 375 14.74 -4.30 14.89
CA ILE A 375 15.02 -5.44 15.77
C ILE A 375 15.81 -6.56 15.07
N ASP A 376 16.53 -7.34 15.86
CA ASP A 376 17.15 -8.61 15.46
C ASP A 376 16.43 -9.77 16.15
N GLN A 377 15.64 -10.53 15.38
CA GLN A 377 14.89 -11.68 15.89
C GLN A 377 15.78 -12.84 16.37
N THR A 378 17.07 -12.83 16.03
CA THR A 378 18.04 -13.81 16.51
C THR A 378 18.65 -13.42 17.86
N ASP A 379 18.49 -12.16 18.29
CA ASP A 379 18.86 -11.71 19.62
C ASP A 379 17.79 -12.14 20.66
N PRO A 380 18.13 -12.96 21.67
CA PRO A 380 17.14 -13.46 22.62
C PRO A 380 16.43 -12.38 23.45
N HIS A 381 17.07 -11.22 23.69
CA HIS A 381 16.46 -10.12 24.44
C HIS A 381 15.39 -9.43 23.60
N GLN A 382 15.70 -9.14 22.34
CA GLN A 382 14.78 -8.46 21.42
C GLN A 382 13.63 -9.38 21.00
N ALA A 383 13.90 -10.66 20.74
CA ALA A 383 12.88 -11.67 20.48
C ALA A 383 11.90 -11.78 21.67
N LYS A 384 12.44 -11.84 22.89
CA LYS A 384 11.64 -11.87 24.11
C LYS A 384 10.77 -10.61 24.26
N TRP A 385 11.35 -9.43 24.01
CA TRP A 385 10.61 -8.16 24.06
C TRP A 385 9.39 -8.18 23.12
N LEU A 386 9.55 -8.63 21.88
CA LEU A 386 8.46 -8.66 20.92
C LEU A 386 7.33 -9.63 21.33
N ILE A 387 7.68 -10.79 21.87
CA ILE A 387 6.70 -11.75 22.41
C ILE A 387 5.95 -11.15 23.61
N GLU A 388 6.65 -10.51 24.54
CA GLU A 388 6.04 -9.86 25.70
C GLU A 388 5.14 -8.68 25.29
N ALA A 389 5.53 -7.93 24.25
CA ALA A 389 4.72 -6.87 23.66
C ALA A 389 3.41 -7.42 23.06
N TYR A 390 3.49 -8.49 22.26
CA TYR A 390 2.32 -9.17 21.71
C TYR A 390 1.36 -9.62 22.83
N GLU A 391 1.86 -10.31 23.86
CA GLU A 391 1.02 -10.77 24.98
C GLU A 391 0.37 -9.61 25.73
N ARG A 392 1.14 -8.55 26.04
CA ARG A 392 0.67 -7.34 26.71
C ARG A 392 -0.51 -6.74 25.96
N PHE A 393 -0.39 -6.59 24.64
CA PHE A 393 -1.43 -5.98 23.84
C PHE A 393 -2.63 -6.90 23.60
N LYS A 394 -2.40 -8.20 23.42
CA LYS A 394 -3.45 -9.20 23.27
C LYS A 394 -4.35 -9.29 24.52
N ASP A 395 -3.76 -9.26 25.71
CA ASP A 395 -4.49 -9.26 26.98
C ASP A 395 -5.27 -7.94 27.17
N ARG A 396 -4.63 -6.81 26.89
CA ARG A 396 -5.21 -5.49 27.11
C ARG A 396 -6.31 -5.12 26.11
N PHE A 397 -6.16 -5.52 24.85
CA PHE A 397 -7.05 -5.20 23.74
C PHE A 397 -7.46 -6.47 22.97
N PRO A 398 -8.25 -7.37 23.58
CA PRO A 398 -8.59 -8.67 22.98
C PRO A 398 -9.50 -8.57 21.75
N GLY A 399 -10.10 -7.41 21.49
CA GLY A 399 -10.94 -7.13 20.31
C GLY A 399 -10.18 -6.71 19.05
N ILE A 400 -8.84 -6.79 19.09
CA ILE A 400 -7.92 -6.53 17.98
C ILE A 400 -7.17 -7.83 17.64
N VAL A 401 -6.97 -8.07 16.34
CA VAL A 401 -6.07 -9.11 15.82
C VAL A 401 -4.66 -8.54 15.81
N TRP A 402 -3.77 -9.11 16.61
CA TRP A 402 -2.40 -8.61 16.80
C TRP A 402 -1.39 -9.38 15.95
N ILE A 403 -0.54 -8.62 15.28
CA ILE A 403 0.58 -9.11 14.48
C ILE A 403 1.87 -8.68 15.19
N ASP A 404 2.74 -9.64 15.51
CA ASP A 404 4.04 -9.32 16.11
C ASP A 404 4.95 -8.62 15.11
N ASN A 405 5.23 -9.28 14.00
CA ASN A 405 6.08 -8.84 12.92
C ASN A 405 5.40 -9.17 11.59
N SER A 406 4.99 -8.16 10.83
CA SER A 406 4.52 -8.39 9.46
C SER A 406 5.71 -8.77 8.58
N ALA A 407 5.84 -10.07 8.28
CA ALA A 407 7.11 -10.67 7.92
C ALA A 407 7.44 -10.60 6.42
N CYS A 408 8.72 -10.57 6.08
CA CYS A 408 9.23 -10.52 4.71
C CYS A 408 10.49 -11.40 4.57
N MET A 409 11.02 -11.52 3.34
CA MET A 409 12.21 -12.30 3.04
C MET A 409 13.37 -11.98 4.00
N GLY A 410 13.75 -12.96 4.81
CA GLY A 410 14.87 -12.87 5.76
C GLY A 410 14.45 -12.65 7.22
N ASN A 411 13.17 -12.44 7.50
CA ASN A 411 12.60 -12.41 8.85
C ASN A 411 11.30 -13.21 8.93
N TYR A 412 10.80 -13.45 10.14
CA TYR A 412 9.74 -14.44 10.38
C TYR A 412 8.81 -14.01 11.51
N HIS A 413 7.71 -14.73 11.69
CA HIS A 413 6.90 -14.61 12.90
C HIS A 413 7.54 -15.35 14.09
N MET A 414 7.19 -14.91 15.29
CA MET A 414 7.39 -15.63 16.54
C MET A 414 6.05 -15.99 17.17
N LYS A 415 5.20 -15.00 17.44
CA LYS A 415 3.88 -15.21 18.04
C LYS A 415 2.88 -14.19 17.52
N SER A 416 1.94 -14.64 16.69
CA SER A 416 1.02 -13.77 15.99
C SER A 416 -0.40 -14.37 15.93
N ASP A 417 -1.41 -13.50 15.82
CA ASP A 417 -2.77 -13.94 15.49
C ASP A 417 -2.95 -14.25 14.00
N LEU A 418 -2.09 -13.67 13.15
CA LEU A 418 -2.10 -13.78 11.70
C LEU A 418 -0.73 -14.30 11.25
N ASN A 419 -0.70 -15.34 10.41
CA ASN A 419 0.53 -15.70 9.72
C ASN A 419 0.51 -14.92 8.41
N ASP A 420 1.19 -13.79 8.35
CA ASP A 420 1.23 -12.94 7.18
C ASP A 420 2.63 -12.84 6.59
N TYR A 421 2.73 -12.68 5.27
CA TYR A 421 4.05 -12.62 4.64
C TYR A 421 4.07 -11.79 3.35
N HIS A 422 5.19 -11.10 3.14
CA HIS A 422 5.44 -10.25 1.98
C HIS A 422 6.10 -11.05 0.86
N PHE A 423 5.55 -10.94 -0.35
CA PHE A 423 6.10 -11.55 -1.55
C PHE A 423 6.27 -10.49 -2.64
N TYR A 424 7.52 -10.12 -2.93
CA TYR A 424 7.86 -9.21 -4.03
C TYR A 424 8.48 -9.97 -5.19
N VAL A 425 7.62 -10.61 -5.99
CA VAL A 425 8.02 -11.34 -7.21
C VAL A 425 7.06 -10.98 -8.34
N SER A 426 7.55 -10.23 -9.33
CA SER A 426 6.84 -9.92 -10.59
C SER A 426 6.35 -11.19 -11.29
N SER A 427 5.05 -11.32 -11.50
CA SER A 427 4.49 -12.59 -11.98
C SER A 427 4.71 -12.93 -13.46
N ILE A 428 4.80 -11.99 -14.42
CA ILE A 428 4.83 -12.37 -15.86
C ILE A 428 6.12 -13.11 -16.25
N ASP A 429 7.25 -12.68 -15.70
CA ASP A 429 8.57 -13.24 -15.97
C ASP A 429 9.01 -14.28 -14.93
N ARG A 430 8.48 -14.20 -13.70
CA ARG A 430 8.83 -15.09 -12.59
C ARG A 430 7.60 -15.79 -12.02
N GLN A 431 6.63 -16.09 -12.88
CA GLN A 431 5.37 -16.72 -12.48
C GLN A 431 5.59 -18.03 -11.73
N ASP A 432 6.56 -18.82 -12.18
CA ASP A 432 6.85 -20.11 -11.59
C ASP A 432 7.46 -19.95 -10.18
N GLN A 433 8.27 -18.91 -9.96
CA GLN A 433 8.75 -18.53 -8.62
C GLN A 433 7.60 -18.05 -7.73
N TRP A 434 6.70 -17.19 -8.25
CA TRP A 434 5.51 -16.76 -7.53
C TRP A 434 4.63 -17.95 -7.13
N ASN A 435 4.30 -18.81 -8.10
CA ASN A 435 3.47 -19.98 -7.90
C ASN A 435 4.07 -20.92 -6.85
N SER A 436 5.37 -21.20 -6.94
CA SER A 436 6.09 -22.05 -5.99
C SER A 436 6.12 -21.44 -4.58
N SER A 437 6.26 -20.11 -4.49
CA SER A 437 6.25 -19.39 -3.21
C SER A 437 4.89 -19.46 -2.53
N ILE A 438 3.81 -19.26 -3.29
CA ILE A 438 2.43 -19.35 -2.77
C ILE A 438 2.06 -20.80 -2.42
N GLU A 439 2.51 -21.79 -3.19
CA GLU A 439 2.35 -23.21 -2.85
C GLU A 439 3.08 -23.56 -1.54
N LEU A 440 4.35 -23.18 -1.41
CA LEU A 440 5.12 -23.37 -0.19
C LEU A 440 4.44 -22.70 1.02
N TYR A 441 3.96 -21.48 0.85
CA TYR A 441 3.26 -20.73 1.88
C TYR A 441 1.96 -21.39 2.33
N SER A 442 1.17 -21.87 1.37
CA SER A 442 -0.06 -22.60 1.63
C SER A 442 0.18 -23.96 2.28
N GLU A 443 1.21 -24.70 1.86
CA GLU A 443 1.41 -26.10 2.26
C GLU A 443 2.25 -26.26 3.52
N ASN A 444 3.18 -25.33 3.78
CA ASN A 444 4.13 -25.39 4.90
C ASN A 444 4.15 -24.05 5.67
N PRO A 445 3.00 -23.59 6.21
CA PRO A 445 2.87 -22.28 6.84
C PRO A 445 3.79 -22.09 8.06
N GLU A 446 4.25 -23.17 8.70
CA GLU A 446 5.21 -23.14 9.80
C GLU A 446 6.62 -22.72 9.38
N SER A 447 6.93 -22.75 8.07
CA SER A 447 8.21 -22.26 7.55
C SER A 447 8.37 -20.74 7.63
N PHE A 448 7.27 -20.03 7.94
CA PHE A 448 7.20 -18.57 8.08
C PHE A 448 7.32 -18.12 9.55
N TYR A 449 7.68 -19.06 10.43
CA TYR A 449 7.99 -18.84 11.84
C TYR A 449 9.44 -19.23 12.14
N ILE A 450 10.10 -18.49 13.02
CA ILE A 450 11.51 -18.72 13.38
C ILE A 450 11.66 -19.87 14.38
N GLY A 451 12.58 -20.79 14.09
CA GLY A 451 13.15 -21.74 15.05
C GLY A 451 12.12 -22.55 15.85
N GLU A 452 12.08 -22.32 17.17
CA GLU A 452 11.23 -23.05 18.11
C GLU A 452 9.75 -22.58 18.12
N PHE A 453 9.44 -21.50 17.41
CA PHE A 453 8.08 -20.93 17.38
C PHE A 453 7.19 -21.48 16.27
N LYS A 454 7.67 -22.45 15.50
CA LYS A 454 6.93 -23.04 14.37
C LYS A 454 5.54 -23.56 14.73
N ASP A 455 5.39 -24.11 15.93
CA ASP A 455 4.10 -24.62 16.41
C ASP A 455 3.04 -23.52 16.57
N ASN A 456 3.44 -22.24 16.68
CA ASN A 456 2.50 -21.11 16.77
C ASN A 456 1.75 -20.84 15.44
N ALA A 457 2.22 -21.40 14.33
CA ALA A 457 1.57 -21.30 13.03
C ALA A 457 0.23 -22.05 12.96
N GLU A 458 0.03 -23.06 13.82
CA GLU A 458 -1.17 -23.89 13.81
C GLU A 458 -2.45 -23.05 14.02
N GLY A 459 -3.42 -23.22 13.12
CA GLY A 459 -4.71 -22.54 13.21
C GLY A 459 -4.68 -21.04 12.92
N ARG A 460 -3.56 -20.48 12.43
CA ARG A 460 -3.47 -19.08 12.02
C ARG A 460 -3.92 -18.89 10.57
N PRO A 461 -4.81 -17.92 10.28
CA PRO A 461 -5.14 -17.57 8.91
C PRO A 461 -3.89 -17.09 8.17
N LEU A 462 -3.79 -17.44 6.87
CA LEU A 462 -2.70 -16.98 6.02
C LEU A 462 -3.12 -15.72 5.24
N VAL A 463 -2.28 -14.70 5.20
CA VAL A 463 -2.52 -13.48 4.42
C VAL A 463 -1.23 -13.06 3.73
N VAL A 464 -1.27 -12.88 2.41
CA VAL A 464 -0.15 -12.24 1.71
C VAL A 464 -0.22 -10.73 1.99
N SER A 465 0.55 -10.27 2.96
CA SER A 465 0.38 -8.94 3.56
C SER A 465 1.11 -7.82 2.85
N GLU A 466 1.94 -8.14 1.85
CA GLU A 466 2.39 -7.24 0.79
C GLU A 466 2.74 -8.01 -0.48
N PHE A 467 2.28 -7.48 -1.61
CA PHE A 467 2.72 -7.84 -2.96
C PHE A 467 2.33 -6.69 -3.89
N GLY A 468 3.08 -6.45 -4.96
CA GLY A 468 2.82 -5.28 -5.80
C GLY A 468 3.65 -5.26 -7.07
N ASN A 469 3.16 -4.50 -8.05
CA ASN A 469 3.79 -4.35 -9.34
C ASN A 469 3.87 -2.87 -9.73
N TRP A 470 5.01 -2.47 -10.27
CA TRP A 470 5.27 -1.10 -10.68
C TRP A 470 4.72 -0.80 -12.07
N SER A 471 4.26 0.44 -12.23
CA SER A 471 3.99 1.07 -13.52
C SER A 471 4.87 2.32 -13.67
N LEU A 472 4.79 2.97 -14.83
CA LEU A 472 5.32 4.31 -14.98
C LEU A 472 4.43 5.32 -14.23
N PRO A 473 4.99 6.48 -13.85
CA PRO A 473 4.23 7.57 -13.24
C PRO A 473 3.42 8.35 -14.29
N PRO A 474 2.35 9.06 -13.89
CA PRO A 474 1.56 9.88 -14.80
C PRO A 474 2.36 11.04 -15.41
N GLU A 475 2.17 11.29 -16.70
CA GLU A 475 2.93 12.29 -17.47
C GLU A 475 2.78 13.72 -16.91
N ILE A 476 1.62 14.02 -16.31
CA ILE A 476 1.35 15.35 -15.74
C ILE A 476 2.38 15.73 -14.67
N TRP A 477 2.81 14.77 -13.85
CA TRP A 477 3.81 14.96 -12.81
C TRP A 477 5.20 15.18 -13.38
N LEU A 478 5.54 14.49 -14.47
CA LEU A 478 6.82 14.71 -15.17
C LEU A 478 6.93 16.11 -15.79
N ARG A 479 5.78 16.73 -16.11
CA ARG A 479 5.68 18.03 -16.76
C ARG A 479 5.37 19.18 -15.80
N LYS A 480 5.14 18.93 -14.51
CA LYS A 480 4.96 19.98 -13.50
C LYS A 480 6.18 20.92 -13.53
N LYS A 481 5.90 22.23 -13.63
CA LYS A 481 6.94 23.27 -13.61
C LYS A 481 7.58 23.38 -12.23
N GLU A 482 6.72 23.39 -11.22
CA GLU A 482 7.09 23.38 -9.81
C GLU A 482 6.82 21.97 -9.31
N LYS A 483 7.90 21.28 -8.93
CA LYS A 483 7.84 19.95 -8.35
C LYS A 483 8.07 20.07 -6.85
N PRO A 484 7.42 19.23 -6.03
CA PRO A 484 7.80 19.11 -4.64
C PRO A 484 9.30 18.83 -4.51
N TYR A 485 9.91 19.31 -3.44
CA TYR A 485 11.36 19.19 -3.27
C TYR A 485 11.84 17.73 -3.25
N TRP A 486 11.01 16.82 -2.72
CA TRP A 486 11.28 15.38 -2.68
C TRP A 486 11.32 14.73 -4.06
N PHE A 487 10.90 15.39 -5.13
CA PHE A 487 10.98 14.83 -6.50
C PHE A 487 12.41 14.54 -6.95
N ASN A 488 13.41 15.09 -6.26
CA ASN A 488 14.83 14.79 -6.47
C ASN A 488 15.36 13.65 -5.61
N HIS A 489 14.56 13.13 -4.67
CA HIS A 489 14.90 12.06 -3.75
C HIS A 489 15.33 10.80 -4.51
N ILE A 490 16.31 10.11 -3.96
CA ILE A 490 16.77 8.81 -4.45
C ILE A 490 16.82 7.86 -3.26
N PHE A 491 16.17 6.71 -3.39
CA PHE A 491 16.16 5.71 -2.33
C PHE A 491 17.44 4.88 -2.40
N ASN A 492 18.22 4.84 -1.32
CA ASN A 492 19.43 4.04 -1.14
C ASN A 492 20.40 4.08 -2.32
N ASP A 493 20.57 5.26 -2.93
CA ASP A 493 21.37 5.48 -4.15
C ASP A 493 20.95 4.61 -5.35
N VAL A 494 19.76 4.01 -5.32
CA VAL A 494 19.22 3.14 -6.37
C VAL A 494 18.76 4.00 -7.55
N PRO A 495 19.47 4.03 -8.69
CA PRO A 495 19.23 5.02 -9.75
C PRO A 495 17.84 4.95 -10.38
N MET A 496 17.19 3.79 -10.37
CA MET A 496 15.83 3.60 -10.92
C MET A 496 14.72 4.20 -10.05
N THR A 497 15.02 4.59 -8.81
CA THR A 497 14.05 5.24 -7.91
C THR A 497 14.01 6.76 -8.09
N LYS A 498 14.95 7.34 -8.86
CA LYS A 498 15.08 8.80 -9.01
C LYS A 498 14.05 9.40 -9.99
N PRO A 499 13.08 10.20 -9.52
CA PRO A 499 12.06 10.78 -10.40
C PRO A 499 12.59 11.81 -11.37
N GLU A 500 13.49 12.67 -10.88
CA GLU A 500 14.02 13.77 -11.68
C GLU A 500 14.72 13.30 -12.95
N GLY A 501 14.39 13.96 -14.07
CA GLY A 501 14.94 13.67 -15.39
C GLY A 501 14.29 12.53 -16.16
N ALA A 502 13.27 11.85 -15.61
CA ALA A 502 12.61 10.71 -16.27
C ALA A 502 12.13 11.01 -17.69
N LEU A 503 11.42 12.14 -17.90
CA LEU A 503 10.96 12.54 -19.24
C LEU A 503 12.12 12.80 -20.21
N LYS A 504 13.24 13.33 -19.73
CA LYS A 504 14.45 13.53 -20.55
C LYS A 504 15.08 12.18 -20.92
N ARG A 505 15.14 11.23 -19.99
CA ARG A 505 15.60 9.86 -20.26
C ARG A 505 14.72 9.19 -21.31
N PHE A 506 13.40 9.29 -21.18
CA PHE A 506 12.46 8.82 -22.20
C PHE A 506 12.72 9.45 -23.58
N ASN A 507 12.75 10.77 -23.69
CA ASN A 507 12.95 11.47 -24.97
C ASN A 507 14.29 11.16 -25.64
N ASN A 508 15.30 10.77 -24.85
CA ASN A 508 16.62 10.37 -25.36
C ASN A 508 16.70 8.87 -25.68
N SER A 509 15.69 8.08 -25.30
CA SER A 509 15.63 6.64 -25.55
C SER A 509 15.14 6.33 -26.97
N GLU A 510 15.56 5.19 -27.51
CA GLU A 510 15.07 4.69 -28.80
C GLU A 510 13.55 4.44 -28.82
N ILE A 511 12.95 4.15 -27.65
CA ILE A 511 11.51 3.88 -27.52
C ILE A 511 10.68 5.11 -27.87
N SER A 512 11.17 6.31 -27.56
CA SER A 512 10.47 7.57 -27.87
C SER A 512 10.27 7.83 -29.37
N LYS A 513 10.97 7.07 -30.23
CA LYS A 513 10.77 7.12 -31.67
C LYS A 513 9.51 6.38 -32.13
N GLU A 514 9.00 5.46 -31.32
CA GLU A 514 7.87 4.58 -31.66
C GLU A 514 6.65 4.78 -30.75
N TYR A 515 6.90 5.12 -29.49
CA TYR A 515 5.89 5.37 -28.48
C TYR A 515 5.94 6.82 -28.02
N SER A 516 4.76 7.39 -27.78
CA SER A 516 4.63 8.52 -26.87
C SER A 516 4.76 8.04 -25.42
N TYR A 517 5.10 8.95 -24.51
CA TYR A 517 5.19 8.62 -23.09
C TYR A 517 3.85 8.08 -22.57
N ARG A 518 2.74 8.73 -22.98
CA ARG A 518 1.38 8.32 -22.61
C ARG A 518 1.08 6.87 -23.00
N GLU A 519 1.40 6.47 -24.23
CA GLU A 519 1.18 5.07 -24.66
C GLU A 519 2.01 4.10 -23.82
N LEU A 520 3.27 4.43 -23.52
CA LEU A 520 4.12 3.59 -22.68
C LEU A 520 3.61 3.51 -21.23
N PHE A 521 3.07 4.61 -20.70
CA PHE A 521 2.41 4.65 -19.41
C PHE A 521 1.18 3.74 -19.39
N GLU A 522 0.29 3.84 -20.39
CA GLU A 522 -0.90 2.97 -20.51
C GLU A 522 -0.51 1.48 -20.57
N ILE A 523 0.53 1.14 -21.34
CA ILE A 523 1.12 -0.21 -21.39
C ILE A 523 1.63 -0.67 -20.01
N SER A 524 2.30 0.21 -19.28
CA SER A 524 2.85 -0.11 -17.96
C SER A 524 1.77 -0.35 -16.90
N VAL A 525 0.67 0.38 -16.97
CA VAL A 525 -0.49 0.17 -16.09
C VAL A 525 -1.17 -1.14 -16.46
N GLU A 526 -1.33 -1.43 -17.75
CA GLU A 526 -1.90 -2.71 -18.19
C GLU A 526 -1.06 -3.91 -17.72
N ASN A 527 0.27 -3.76 -17.68
CA ASN A 527 1.20 -4.73 -17.12
C ASN A 527 1.01 -4.92 -15.62
N GLN A 528 0.86 -3.83 -14.85
CA GLN A 528 0.56 -3.89 -13.42
C GLN A 528 -0.73 -4.67 -13.16
N GLU A 529 -1.81 -4.37 -13.88
CA GLU A 529 -3.10 -5.05 -13.74
C GLU A 529 -3.04 -6.55 -14.09
N GLU A 530 -2.29 -6.90 -15.14
CA GLU A 530 -2.12 -8.30 -15.55
C GLU A 530 -1.37 -9.10 -14.47
N ASN A 531 -0.31 -8.53 -13.90
CA ASN A 531 0.44 -9.19 -12.83
C ASN A 531 -0.43 -9.39 -11.58
N LEU A 532 -1.12 -8.32 -11.13
CA LEU A 532 -2.02 -8.41 -9.99
C LEU A 532 -3.10 -9.49 -10.19
N ASN A 533 -3.65 -9.61 -11.41
CA ASN A 533 -4.63 -10.66 -11.71
C ASN A 533 -4.04 -12.06 -11.54
N ILE A 534 -2.84 -12.32 -12.11
CA ILE A 534 -2.15 -13.61 -12.03
C ILE A 534 -1.87 -13.98 -10.56
N GLU A 535 -1.37 -13.01 -9.81
CA GLU A 535 -0.98 -13.18 -8.41
C GLU A 535 -2.20 -13.49 -7.52
N ILE A 536 -3.27 -12.70 -7.67
CA ILE A 536 -4.52 -12.85 -6.92
C ILE A 536 -5.22 -14.17 -7.24
N ASP A 537 -5.29 -14.55 -8.53
CA ASP A 537 -5.90 -15.81 -8.93
C ASP A 537 -5.13 -17.00 -8.35
N LYS A 538 -3.79 -16.95 -8.36
CA LYS A 538 -2.97 -17.99 -7.73
C LYS A 538 -3.28 -18.11 -6.24
N MET A 539 -3.31 -17.01 -5.49
CA MET A 539 -3.64 -17.02 -4.06
C MET A 539 -5.02 -17.62 -3.79
N ARG A 540 -6.04 -17.29 -4.59
CA ARG A 540 -7.42 -17.77 -4.41
C ARG A 540 -7.59 -19.29 -4.60
N LEU A 541 -6.67 -19.94 -5.31
CA LEU A 541 -6.69 -21.40 -5.44
C LEU A 541 -6.36 -22.12 -4.12
N HIS A 542 -5.86 -21.41 -3.11
CA HIS A 542 -5.48 -21.97 -1.81
C HIS A 542 -6.47 -21.53 -0.73
N GLU A 543 -7.24 -22.47 -0.17
CA GLU A 543 -8.37 -22.13 0.71
C GLU A 543 -7.96 -21.49 2.06
N ASN A 544 -6.77 -21.84 2.55
CA ASN A 544 -6.20 -21.35 3.80
C ASN A 544 -5.56 -19.96 3.66
N ILE A 545 -5.35 -19.47 2.43
CA ILE A 545 -5.06 -18.07 2.17
C ILE A 545 -6.38 -17.30 2.27
N ARG A 546 -6.46 -16.41 3.27
CA ARG A 546 -7.68 -15.69 3.66
C ARG A 546 -7.67 -14.23 3.27
N GLY A 547 -6.66 -13.80 2.52
CA GLY A 547 -6.63 -12.49 1.93
C GLY A 547 -5.26 -12.06 1.47
N PHE A 548 -5.21 -10.82 1.01
CA PHE A 548 -4.01 -10.21 0.50
C PHE A 548 -4.05 -8.69 0.68
N VAL A 549 -2.88 -8.05 0.63
CA VAL A 549 -2.71 -6.59 0.65
C VAL A 549 -1.90 -6.18 -0.58
N ILE A 550 -2.51 -5.39 -1.47
CA ILE A 550 -1.81 -4.81 -2.62
C ILE A 550 -0.98 -3.63 -2.14
N THR A 551 0.33 -3.64 -2.41
CA THR A 551 1.22 -2.50 -2.25
C THR A 551 1.25 -1.76 -3.60
N GLU A 552 0.55 -0.63 -3.77
CA GLU A 552 -0.09 0.21 -2.73
C GLU A 552 -1.31 1.03 -3.21
N LEU A 553 -1.83 1.90 -2.33
CA LEU A 553 -3.04 2.71 -2.53
C LEU A 553 -2.83 3.78 -3.60
N SER A 554 -1.77 4.58 -3.46
CA SER A 554 -1.46 5.68 -4.37
C SER A 554 0.04 5.76 -4.58
N ASP A 555 0.45 6.16 -5.79
CA ASP A 555 1.85 6.50 -6.04
C ASP A 555 2.36 7.54 -5.04
N VAL A 556 3.57 7.33 -4.53
CA VAL A 556 4.17 8.14 -3.48
C VAL A 556 5.69 8.17 -3.63
N PHE A 557 6.26 9.38 -3.64
CA PHE A 557 7.71 9.56 -3.80
C PHE A 557 8.27 8.84 -5.04
N TRP A 558 9.06 7.79 -4.83
CA TRP A 558 9.68 6.98 -5.86
C TRP A 558 8.84 5.76 -6.23
N GLU A 559 7.90 5.36 -5.38
CA GLU A 559 7.02 4.19 -5.55
C GLU A 559 5.90 4.51 -6.54
N CYS A 560 5.87 3.76 -7.64
CA CYS A 560 4.93 3.93 -8.74
C CYS A 560 4.05 2.67 -8.94
N ASN A 561 3.69 2.02 -7.84
CA ASN A 561 2.90 0.79 -7.74
C ASN A 561 1.50 1.03 -7.13
N GLY A 562 1.07 2.29 -7.03
CA GLY A 562 -0.27 2.64 -6.56
C GLY A 562 -1.39 2.08 -7.45
N LEU A 563 -2.58 1.84 -6.89
CA LEU A 563 -3.82 1.70 -7.68
C LEU A 563 -4.35 3.08 -8.12
N LEU A 564 -4.06 4.09 -7.31
CA LEU A 564 -4.28 5.49 -7.61
C LEU A 564 -2.94 6.18 -7.95
N ASP A 565 -2.99 7.29 -8.66
CA ASP A 565 -1.82 8.13 -8.91
C ASP A 565 -1.51 9.04 -7.70
N PHE A 566 -0.48 9.88 -7.80
CA PHE A 566 -0.08 10.85 -6.76
C PHE A 566 -1.22 11.79 -6.32
N ASP A 567 -2.13 12.14 -7.23
CA ASP A 567 -3.29 13.01 -6.96
C ASP A 567 -4.51 12.19 -6.50
N ARG A 568 -4.30 10.90 -6.20
CA ARG A 568 -5.30 9.88 -5.86
C ARG A 568 -6.43 9.74 -6.88
N ASN A 569 -6.14 9.96 -8.16
CA ASN A 569 -7.02 9.56 -9.27
C ASN A 569 -6.77 8.09 -9.63
N PHE A 570 -7.74 7.42 -10.24
CA PHE A 570 -7.50 6.05 -10.71
C PHE A 570 -6.35 6.03 -11.71
N LYS A 571 -5.29 5.28 -11.39
CA LYS A 571 -4.20 4.98 -12.29
C LYS A 571 -4.56 3.76 -13.15
N VAL A 572 -5.06 2.73 -12.48
CA VAL A 572 -5.61 1.50 -13.07
C VAL A 572 -7.03 1.70 -13.62
N ASN A 573 -7.46 0.82 -14.52
CA ASN A 573 -8.83 0.72 -14.98
C ASN A 573 -9.75 0.19 -13.86
N PRO A 574 -10.70 0.99 -13.38
CA PRO A 574 -11.53 0.61 -12.23
C PRO A 574 -12.48 -0.55 -12.54
N GLU A 575 -12.98 -0.68 -13.76
CA GLU A 575 -13.88 -1.79 -14.14
C GLU A 575 -13.12 -3.12 -14.18
N ARG A 576 -11.91 -3.11 -14.75
CA ARG A 576 -11.04 -4.29 -14.80
C ARG A 576 -10.62 -4.71 -13.39
N MET A 577 -10.12 -3.77 -12.58
CA MET A 577 -9.72 -4.09 -11.21
C MET A 577 -10.88 -4.59 -10.36
N ARG A 578 -12.08 -4.02 -10.55
CA ARG A 578 -13.28 -4.55 -9.90
C ARG A 578 -13.59 -5.98 -10.33
N ALA A 579 -13.51 -6.29 -11.62
CA ALA A 579 -13.71 -7.66 -12.10
C ALA A 579 -12.73 -8.64 -11.46
N ILE A 580 -11.46 -8.25 -11.32
CA ILE A 580 -10.43 -9.05 -10.63
C ILE A 580 -10.78 -9.21 -9.15
N LEU A 581 -11.02 -8.12 -8.42
CA LEU A 581 -11.19 -8.13 -6.96
C LEU A 581 -12.53 -8.70 -6.49
N ASP A 582 -13.60 -8.57 -7.27
CA ASP A 582 -14.92 -9.11 -6.94
C ASP A 582 -15.16 -10.53 -7.48
N ASN A 583 -14.21 -11.12 -8.22
CA ASN A 583 -14.32 -12.52 -8.64
C ASN A 583 -14.06 -13.48 -7.47
N ASP A 584 -15.14 -13.83 -6.76
CA ASP A 584 -15.14 -14.77 -5.63
C ASP A 584 -15.83 -16.11 -5.96
N LEU A 585 -16.10 -16.36 -7.25
CA LEU A 585 -16.79 -17.55 -7.74
C LEU A 585 -15.86 -18.55 -8.41
N PHE A 586 -14.88 -18.10 -9.20
CA PHE A 586 -14.02 -19.01 -9.94
C PHE A 586 -12.65 -18.42 -10.30
N VAL A 587 -11.68 -19.30 -10.56
CA VAL A 587 -10.44 -18.97 -11.30
C VAL A 587 -10.48 -19.71 -12.63
N ALA A 588 -10.17 -19.03 -13.73
CA ALA A 588 -10.12 -19.63 -15.06
C ALA A 588 -8.68 -19.72 -15.55
N LEU A 589 -8.26 -20.87 -16.06
CA LEU A 589 -6.92 -21.09 -16.60
C LEU A 589 -7.00 -21.91 -17.89
N LEU A 590 -6.13 -21.64 -18.85
CA LEU A 590 -5.88 -22.53 -19.98
C LEU A 590 -4.84 -23.58 -19.59
N ASP A 591 -4.97 -24.79 -20.13
CA ASP A 591 -3.94 -25.83 -20.01
C ASP A 591 -2.68 -25.44 -20.80
N GLU A 592 -2.87 -24.89 -22.00
CA GLU A 592 -1.82 -24.38 -22.87
C GLU A 592 -2.23 -23.01 -23.42
N GLU A 593 -1.29 -22.07 -23.44
CA GLU A 593 -1.52 -20.69 -23.87
C GLU A 593 -0.92 -20.38 -25.24
N GLU A 594 -0.12 -21.30 -25.78
CA GLU A 594 0.41 -21.25 -27.15
C GLU A 594 -0.07 -22.49 -27.90
N LEU A 595 -0.90 -22.29 -28.91
CA LEU A 595 -1.62 -23.37 -29.58
C LEU A 595 -1.45 -23.30 -31.09
N TRP A 596 -1.38 -24.46 -31.75
CA TRP A 596 -1.53 -24.50 -33.19
C TRP A 596 -3.01 -24.43 -33.58
N ILE A 597 -3.32 -23.72 -34.67
CA ILE A 597 -4.68 -23.72 -35.22
C ILE A 597 -5.11 -25.16 -35.56
N GLY A 598 -6.27 -25.56 -35.05
CA GLY A 598 -6.82 -26.90 -35.15
C GLY A 598 -6.50 -27.80 -33.96
N GLU A 599 -5.69 -27.36 -33.00
CA GLU A 599 -5.53 -28.04 -31.71
C GLU A 599 -6.66 -27.66 -30.75
N GLU A 600 -7.01 -28.57 -29.86
CA GLU A 600 -8.03 -28.35 -28.84
C GLU A 600 -7.44 -27.51 -27.71
N ALA A 601 -8.10 -26.40 -27.35
CA ALA A 601 -7.76 -25.62 -26.17
C ALA A 601 -8.66 -26.02 -25.00
N ILE A 602 -8.06 -26.39 -23.87
CA ILE A 602 -8.79 -26.80 -22.67
C ILE A 602 -8.79 -25.66 -21.66
N LEU A 603 -9.98 -25.16 -21.37
CA LEU A 603 -10.24 -24.17 -20.33
C LEU A 603 -10.66 -24.89 -19.04
N ARG A 604 -9.90 -24.67 -17.96
CA ARG A 604 -10.22 -25.12 -16.60
C ARG A 604 -10.82 -23.98 -15.80
N ILE A 605 -11.99 -24.23 -15.21
CA ILE A 605 -12.70 -23.33 -14.30
C ILE A 605 -12.70 -23.96 -12.91
N PHE A 606 -11.89 -23.42 -12.01
CA PHE A 606 -11.81 -23.83 -10.61
C PHE A 606 -12.85 -23.09 -9.80
N LEU A 607 -13.77 -23.80 -9.14
CA LEU A 607 -14.84 -23.17 -8.35
C LEU A 607 -14.33 -22.77 -6.96
N LEU A 608 -14.45 -21.49 -6.61
CA LEU A 608 -14.05 -20.94 -5.31
C LEU A 608 -15.15 -21.06 -4.25
N ARG A 609 -16.37 -21.39 -4.67
CA ARG A 609 -17.56 -21.58 -3.84
C ARG A 609 -18.49 -22.62 -4.46
N ASP A 610 -19.45 -23.09 -3.66
CA ASP A 610 -20.52 -23.95 -4.16
C ASP A 610 -21.38 -23.19 -5.18
N ILE A 611 -21.53 -23.74 -6.38
CA ILE A 611 -22.33 -23.16 -7.46
C ILE A 611 -23.55 -24.04 -7.72
N LYS A 612 -24.74 -23.43 -7.64
CA LYS A 612 -26.02 -24.11 -7.85
C LYS A 612 -26.72 -23.60 -9.11
N ARG A 613 -26.51 -24.30 -10.23
CA ARG A 613 -27.17 -24.07 -11.52
C ARG A 613 -27.02 -22.64 -12.05
N GLU A 614 -25.77 -22.26 -12.29
CA GLU A 614 -25.43 -21.01 -12.98
C GLU A 614 -25.07 -21.27 -14.45
N THR A 615 -25.11 -20.24 -15.28
CA THR A 615 -24.67 -20.32 -16.68
C THR A 615 -23.25 -19.79 -16.82
N LEU A 616 -22.32 -20.68 -17.14
CA LEU A 616 -20.98 -20.31 -17.58
C LEU A 616 -21.06 -19.84 -19.03
N ARG A 617 -20.60 -18.62 -19.29
CA ARG A 617 -20.52 -18.04 -20.62
C ARG A 617 -19.07 -17.79 -20.98
N ILE A 618 -18.67 -18.24 -22.16
CA ILE A 618 -17.32 -18.07 -22.71
C ILE A 618 -17.46 -17.32 -24.02
N LYS A 619 -16.78 -16.20 -24.15
CA LYS A 619 -16.80 -15.34 -25.33
C LYS A 619 -15.40 -15.22 -25.91
N ILE A 620 -15.31 -15.47 -27.22
CA ILE A 620 -14.06 -15.41 -27.99
C ILE A 620 -14.36 -14.64 -29.27
N GLY A 621 -13.87 -13.39 -29.36
CA GLY A 621 -14.30 -12.47 -30.43
C GLY A 621 -15.81 -12.23 -30.40
N GLU A 622 -16.49 -12.56 -31.50
CA GLU A 622 -17.97 -12.50 -31.60
C GLU A 622 -18.65 -13.81 -31.20
N GLU A 623 -17.90 -14.91 -31.05
CA GLU A 623 -18.46 -16.21 -30.69
C GLU A 623 -18.75 -16.29 -29.19
N ILE A 624 -19.90 -16.89 -28.86
CA ILE A 624 -20.36 -17.07 -27.48
C ILE A 624 -20.79 -18.53 -27.30
N GLN A 625 -20.21 -19.18 -26.30
CA GLN A 625 -20.61 -20.51 -25.84
C GLN A 625 -21.20 -20.38 -24.43
N GLU A 626 -22.33 -21.05 -24.19
CA GLU A 626 -22.98 -21.10 -22.88
C GLU A 626 -23.14 -22.54 -22.43
N LYS A 627 -22.85 -22.79 -21.14
CA LYS A 627 -22.95 -24.11 -20.53
C LYS A 627 -23.47 -24.00 -19.10
N PRO A 628 -24.47 -24.80 -18.69
CA PRO A 628 -24.88 -24.85 -17.29
C PRO A 628 -23.76 -25.46 -16.45
N VAL A 629 -23.49 -24.86 -15.29
CA VAL A 629 -22.49 -25.31 -14.32
C VAL A 629 -23.12 -25.50 -12.95
N SER A 630 -22.74 -26.57 -12.29
CA SER A 630 -23.02 -26.86 -10.88
C SER A 630 -21.87 -27.68 -10.34
N GLY A 631 -21.47 -27.40 -9.11
CA GLY A 631 -20.33 -28.04 -8.46
C GLY A 631 -20.14 -27.51 -7.05
N GLU A 632 -19.35 -28.24 -6.28
CA GLU A 632 -18.92 -27.85 -4.95
C GLU A 632 -17.65 -27.00 -5.03
N LYS A 633 -17.37 -26.22 -3.99
CA LYS A 633 -16.09 -25.53 -3.85
C LYS A 633 -14.92 -26.52 -4.03
N GLY A 634 -13.92 -26.13 -4.83
CA GLY A 634 -12.76 -26.96 -5.16
C GLY A 634 -12.93 -27.81 -6.42
N ASP A 635 -14.15 -27.95 -6.95
CA ASP A 635 -14.36 -28.64 -8.23
C ASP A 635 -13.70 -27.90 -9.40
N THR A 636 -13.27 -28.66 -10.41
CA THR A 636 -12.75 -28.11 -11.68
C THR A 636 -13.66 -28.50 -12.83
N VAL A 637 -14.26 -27.51 -13.49
CA VAL A 637 -15.02 -27.69 -14.73
C VAL A 637 -14.09 -27.54 -15.92
N ARG A 638 -14.11 -28.52 -16.83
CA ARG A 638 -13.36 -28.44 -18.09
C ARG A 638 -14.27 -28.07 -19.26
N VAL A 639 -13.80 -27.16 -20.10
CA VAL A 639 -14.45 -26.77 -21.35
C VAL A 639 -13.45 -26.84 -22.48
N SER A 640 -13.84 -27.52 -23.55
CA SER A 640 -13.07 -27.63 -24.79
C SER A 640 -13.46 -26.50 -25.74
N LEU A 641 -12.45 -25.89 -26.37
CA LEU A 641 -12.59 -24.82 -27.34
C LEU A 641 -11.91 -25.26 -28.65
N GLU A 642 -12.67 -25.22 -29.74
CA GLU A 642 -12.18 -25.54 -31.09
C GLU A 642 -11.43 -24.32 -31.66
N THR A 643 -10.14 -24.46 -31.98
CA THR A 643 -9.31 -23.33 -32.44
C THR A 643 -9.31 -23.12 -33.96
N ASP A 644 -9.88 -24.05 -34.73
CA ASP A 644 -9.89 -24.05 -36.20
C ASP A 644 -10.67 -22.87 -36.81
N ARG A 645 -11.57 -22.26 -36.04
CA ARG A 645 -12.40 -21.13 -36.45
C ARG A 645 -11.75 -19.77 -36.26
N PHE A 646 -10.65 -19.70 -35.51
CA PHE A 646 -10.01 -18.44 -35.15
C PHE A 646 -8.80 -18.15 -36.04
N SER A 647 -8.51 -16.86 -36.21
CA SER A 647 -7.31 -16.41 -36.92
C SER A 647 -6.05 -16.57 -36.06
N GLU A 648 -4.93 -16.74 -36.74
CA GLU A 648 -3.59 -16.62 -36.16
C GLU A 648 -3.40 -15.27 -35.44
N GLY A 649 -2.65 -15.28 -34.33
CA GLY A 649 -2.41 -14.11 -33.48
C GLY A 649 -2.90 -14.31 -32.04
N LEU A 650 -3.03 -13.21 -31.31
CA LEU A 650 -3.55 -13.22 -29.94
C LEU A 650 -5.07 -13.47 -29.93
N LEU A 651 -5.49 -14.44 -29.14
CA LEU A 651 -6.88 -14.77 -28.86
C LEU A 651 -7.24 -14.27 -27.46
N LYS A 652 -8.24 -13.38 -27.36
CA LYS A 652 -8.83 -12.96 -26.08
C LYS A 652 -10.04 -13.83 -25.75
N ILE A 653 -10.06 -14.38 -24.54
CA ILE A 653 -11.13 -15.25 -24.03
C ILE A 653 -11.73 -14.58 -22.78
N GLU A 654 -13.01 -14.23 -22.84
CA GLU A 654 -13.76 -13.69 -21.71
C GLU A 654 -14.64 -14.81 -21.13
N VAL A 655 -14.43 -15.14 -19.85
CA VAL A 655 -15.21 -16.14 -19.13
C VAL A 655 -16.05 -15.41 -18.10
N SER A 656 -17.36 -15.67 -18.07
CA SER A 656 -18.24 -15.08 -17.06
C SER A 656 -19.16 -16.11 -16.42
N LEU A 657 -19.37 -15.97 -15.13
CA LEU A 657 -20.30 -16.74 -14.31
C LEU A 657 -21.00 -15.77 -13.36
N ASP A 658 -22.34 -15.68 -13.44
CA ASP A 658 -23.11 -14.60 -12.81
C ASP A 658 -22.54 -13.21 -13.18
N LYS A 659 -22.14 -12.41 -12.19
CA LYS A 659 -21.54 -11.08 -12.37
C LYS A 659 -20.00 -11.11 -12.46
N CYS A 660 -19.38 -12.26 -12.21
CA CYS A 660 -17.92 -12.39 -12.15
C CYS A 660 -17.37 -12.66 -13.56
N ILE A 661 -16.28 -11.97 -13.91
CA ILE A 661 -15.67 -12.03 -15.24
C ILE A 661 -14.16 -12.27 -15.06
N ALA A 662 -13.62 -13.22 -15.81
CA ALA A 662 -12.19 -13.44 -15.99
C ALA A 662 -11.82 -13.22 -17.46
N THR A 663 -10.65 -12.63 -17.71
CA THR A 663 -10.10 -12.45 -19.06
C THR A 663 -8.80 -13.23 -19.18
N LEU A 664 -8.69 -14.04 -20.23
CA LEU A 664 -7.52 -14.83 -20.55
C LEU A 664 -7.03 -14.51 -21.96
N HIS A 665 -5.76 -14.82 -22.21
CA HIS A 665 -5.12 -14.65 -23.50
C HIS A 665 -4.44 -15.95 -23.92
N ALA A 666 -4.49 -16.26 -25.21
CA ALA A 666 -3.73 -17.33 -25.84
C ALA A 666 -3.13 -16.84 -27.16
N VAL A 667 -2.12 -17.52 -27.68
CA VAL A 667 -1.52 -17.24 -28.98
C VAL A 667 -1.77 -18.41 -29.92
N LEU A 668 -2.38 -18.13 -31.06
CA LEU A 668 -2.62 -19.09 -32.14
C LEU A 668 -1.59 -18.90 -33.26
N SER A 669 -1.06 -20.01 -33.76
CA SER A 669 -0.13 -20.00 -34.90
C SER A 669 -0.48 -21.09 -35.91
N ARG A 670 -0.19 -20.85 -37.19
CA ARG A 670 -0.20 -21.88 -38.24
C ARG A 670 1.17 -22.53 -38.37
N LYS A 671 1.18 -23.83 -38.69
CA LYS A 671 2.41 -24.61 -38.97
C LYS A 671 2.99 -24.22 -40.33
N GLU A 672 3.74 -23.13 -40.37
CA GLU A 672 4.45 -22.62 -41.56
C GLU A 672 5.94 -22.43 -41.26
N ILE A 673 6.78 -22.45 -42.30
CA ILE A 673 8.24 -22.28 -42.15
C ILE A 673 8.58 -20.80 -42.37
N ALA A 674 9.29 -20.19 -41.42
CA ALA A 674 9.85 -18.85 -41.59
C ALA A 674 11.10 -18.87 -42.49
N GLU A 675 11.24 -17.90 -43.39
CA GLU A 675 12.44 -17.73 -44.24
C GLU A 675 13.56 -16.98 -43.50
N ILE A 676 13.88 -17.42 -42.27
CA ILE A 676 14.89 -16.79 -41.41
C ILE A 676 15.88 -17.82 -40.89
N THR A 677 17.18 -17.49 -40.89
CA THR A 677 18.22 -18.38 -40.40
C THR A 677 18.48 -18.14 -38.91
N ILE A 678 18.33 -19.16 -38.06
CA ILE A 678 18.69 -19.08 -36.64
C ILE A 678 20.16 -19.49 -36.46
N ILE A 679 20.94 -18.63 -35.81
CA ILE A 679 22.35 -18.81 -35.51
C ILE A 679 22.51 -18.83 -33.99
N SER A 680 22.84 -19.99 -33.43
CA SER A 680 23.11 -20.16 -32.00
C SER A 680 24.61 -20.29 -31.78
N ASN A 681 25.28 -19.23 -31.31
CA ASN A 681 26.70 -19.30 -30.91
C ASN A 681 27.05 -18.16 -29.93
N PRO A 682 27.56 -18.47 -28.72
CA PRO A 682 27.78 -17.50 -27.64
C PRO A 682 28.98 -16.53 -27.87
N HIS A 683 29.85 -16.81 -28.84
CA HIS A 683 31.02 -15.96 -29.14
C HIS A 683 31.09 -15.65 -30.63
N PHE A 684 30.33 -14.66 -31.07
CA PHE A 684 30.29 -14.28 -32.49
C PHE A 684 31.10 -12.99 -32.76
N ARG A 685 32.27 -13.13 -33.38
CA ARG A 685 32.83 -12.12 -34.29
C ARG A 685 32.50 -12.55 -35.70
N LEU A 686 31.62 -11.81 -36.38
CA LEU A 686 31.26 -12.07 -37.77
C LEU A 686 32.48 -11.91 -38.68
N GLN A 687 33.12 -13.02 -39.04
CA GLN A 687 34.22 -13.03 -40.00
C GLN A 687 33.74 -12.97 -41.46
N LYS A 688 32.44 -13.20 -41.71
CA LYS A 688 31.81 -13.12 -43.04
C LYS A 688 30.54 -12.25 -42.98
N PRO A 689 30.18 -11.54 -44.07
CA PRO A 689 28.91 -10.82 -44.19
C PRO A 689 27.71 -11.76 -44.00
N ILE A 690 26.67 -11.30 -43.30
CA ILE A 690 25.35 -11.94 -43.29
C ILE A 690 24.56 -11.35 -44.47
N ASP A 691 24.34 -12.14 -45.50
CA ASP A 691 23.65 -11.71 -46.74
C ASP A 691 22.14 -12.06 -46.75
N ARG A 692 21.60 -12.59 -45.63
CA ARG A 692 20.18 -13.02 -45.49
C ARG A 692 19.63 -12.68 -44.11
N LYS A 693 18.30 -12.52 -44.00
CA LYS A 693 17.60 -12.35 -42.72
C LYS A 693 18.01 -13.46 -41.74
N SER A 694 18.61 -13.08 -40.62
CA SER A 694 19.16 -14.02 -39.64
C SER A 694 18.84 -13.59 -38.22
N VAL A 695 18.53 -14.53 -37.35
CA VAL A 695 18.45 -14.32 -35.90
C VAL A 695 19.69 -14.89 -35.23
N VAL A 696 20.43 -14.07 -34.50
CA VAL A 696 21.55 -14.48 -33.66
C VAL A 696 21.04 -14.57 -32.22
N VAL A 697 21.05 -15.78 -31.65
CA VAL A 697 20.57 -16.01 -30.28
C VAL A 697 21.74 -15.99 -29.30
N LEU A 698 21.71 -15.06 -28.34
CA LEU A 698 22.63 -15.00 -27.19
C LEU A 698 21.94 -15.57 -25.96
N ASP A 699 22.26 -16.80 -25.58
CA ASP A 699 21.46 -17.58 -24.64
C ASP A 699 21.98 -17.63 -23.20
N LYS A 700 23.09 -16.96 -22.92
CA LYS A 700 23.74 -16.97 -21.60
C LYS A 700 24.26 -15.58 -21.23
N PRO A 701 24.22 -15.18 -19.95
CA PRO A 701 24.87 -13.96 -19.48
C PRO A 701 26.34 -13.88 -19.89
N GLY A 702 26.83 -12.67 -20.16
CA GLY A 702 28.20 -12.41 -20.59
C GLY A 702 28.51 -12.72 -22.06
N ALA A 703 27.56 -13.27 -22.82
CA ALA A 703 27.69 -13.38 -24.27
C ALA A 703 27.70 -11.99 -24.91
N SER A 704 28.55 -11.80 -25.93
CA SER A 704 28.76 -10.51 -26.58
C SER A 704 28.64 -10.61 -28.10
N PHE A 705 28.11 -9.56 -28.72
CA PHE A 705 27.99 -9.42 -30.17
C PHE A 705 28.54 -8.06 -30.61
N GLU A 706 29.30 -8.04 -31.70
CA GLU A 706 29.81 -6.80 -32.29
C GLU A 706 29.64 -6.83 -33.81
N HIS A 707 29.00 -5.80 -34.36
CA HIS A 707 28.79 -5.64 -35.80
C HIS A 707 28.74 -4.16 -36.18
N LYS A 708 29.62 -3.72 -37.09
CA LYS A 708 29.66 -2.35 -37.65
C LYS A 708 29.46 -1.21 -36.63
N GLY A 709 30.08 -1.33 -35.45
CA GLY A 709 30.01 -0.31 -34.39
C GLY A 709 28.83 -0.47 -33.43
N TYR A 710 27.86 -1.34 -33.72
CA TYR A 710 26.93 -1.86 -32.72
C TYR A 710 27.63 -2.91 -31.87
N LYS A 711 27.51 -2.77 -30.55
CA LYS A 711 28.05 -3.68 -29.54
C LYS A 711 26.93 -4.04 -28.58
N ALA A 712 26.77 -5.32 -28.32
CA ALA A 712 25.81 -5.82 -27.34
C ALA A 712 26.49 -6.82 -26.41
N SER A 713 26.04 -6.83 -25.17
CA SER A 713 26.37 -7.82 -24.16
C SER A 713 25.09 -8.25 -23.45
N THR A 714 25.04 -9.52 -23.09
CA THR A 714 23.93 -10.07 -22.31
C THR A 714 24.23 -9.97 -20.82
N VAL A 715 23.21 -9.62 -20.03
CA VAL A 715 23.30 -9.49 -18.58
C VAL A 715 22.25 -10.41 -17.95
N ALA A 716 22.59 -11.08 -16.85
CA ALA A 716 21.60 -11.85 -16.11
C ALA A 716 20.57 -10.90 -15.51
N LYS A 717 19.29 -11.29 -15.51
CA LYS A 717 18.24 -10.44 -14.98
C LYS A 717 18.46 -10.13 -13.49
N ASP A 718 18.88 -11.13 -12.74
CA ASP A 718 19.17 -11.01 -11.30
C ASP A 718 20.34 -10.05 -11.02
N ASP A 719 21.26 -9.86 -11.97
CA ASP A 719 22.37 -8.90 -11.85
C ASP A 719 21.93 -7.44 -12.14
N LEU A 720 20.77 -7.26 -12.79
CA LEU A 720 20.21 -5.92 -13.08
C LEU A 720 19.39 -5.36 -11.92
N LEU A 721 18.93 -6.24 -11.03
CA LEU A 721 17.99 -5.93 -9.98
C LEU A 721 18.75 -5.69 -8.67
N SER A 722 18.93 -4.43 -8.28
CA SER A 722 19.16 -4.12 -6.87
C SER A 722 17.82 -4.23 -6.12
N GLY A 723 17.32 -5.46 -6.00
CA GLY A 723 16.05 -5.78 -5.33
C GLY A 723 14.94 -6.25 -6.27
N ASP A 724 14.39 -7.42 -5.97
CA ASP A 724 13.27 -8.05 -6.70
C ASP A 724 11.94 -7.26 -6.61
N TRP A 725 11.93 -6.14 -5.88
CA TRP A 725 10.75 -5.32 -5.58
C TRP A 725 10.48 -4.19 -6.59
N ILE A 726 11.41 -3.85 -7.50
CA ILE A 726 11.16 -2.90 -8.60
C ILE A 726 10.90 -3.67 -9.89
N THR A 727 9.61 -3.89 -10.15
CA THR A 727 9.10 -4.61 -11.33
C THR A 727 9.56 -3.94 -12.65
N GLY A 728 9.90 -4.76 -13.65
CA GLY A 728 10.19 -4.30 -15.01
C GLY A 728 8.93 -4.10 -15.85
N ILE A 729 8.88 -3.01 -16.59
CA ILE A 729 7.78 -2.65 -17.51
C ILE A 729 8.17 -3.09 -18.91
N PHE A 730 7.36 -3.98 -19.47
CA PHE A 730 7.61 -4.60 -20.77
C PHE A 730 7.03 -3.77 -21.91
N TRP A 731 7.73 -3.73 -23.05
CA TRP A 731 7.16 -3.25 -24.30
C TRP A 731 7.67 -4.05 -25.52
N ASN A 732 6.95 -3.93 -26.62
CA ASN A 732 7.28 -4.48 -27.92
C ASN A 732 7.10 -3.43 -29.02
N SER A 733 7.72 -3.59 -30.18
CA SER A 733 7.50 -2.71 -31.33
C SER A 733 6.06 -2.85 -31.84
N LYS A 734 5.46 -1.74 -32.28
CA LYS A 734 4.15 -1.70 -32.95
C LYS A 734 4.13 -2.51 -34.24
N GLN A 735 5.29 -2.79 -34.84
CA GLN A 735 5.36 -3.70 -36.00
C GLN A 735 5.20 -5.18 -35.64
N LEU A 736 5.32 -5.53 -34.36
CA LEU A 736 5.04 -6.86 -33.85
C LEU A 736 3.63 -6.96 -33.24
N PHE A 737 2.72 -6.02 -33.55
CA PHE A 737 1.37 -5.96 -32.97
C PHE A 737 0.56 -7.24 -33.18
N ASP A 738 0.77 -7.97 -34.29
CA ASP A 738 0.08 -9.25 -34.54
C ASP A 738 0.47 -10.35 -33.53
N VAL A 739 1.67 -10.23 -32.94
CA VAL A 739 2.19 -11.15 -31.91
C VAL A 739 1.91 -10.58 -30.53
N PHE A 740 2.16 -9.28 -30.35
CA PHE A 740 2.00 -8.57 -29.08
C PHE A 740 1.00 -7.41 -29.20
N PRO A 741 -0.32 -7.67 -29.29
CA PRO A 741 -1.31 -6.61 -29.34
C PRO A 741 -1.25 -5.70 -28.11
N GLY A 742 -1.30 -4.39 -28.38
CA GLY A 742 -1.12 -3.35 -27.38
C GLY A 742 0.34 -3.03 -27.06
N GLY A 743 1.30 -3.78 -27.61
CA GLY A 743 2.73 -3.51 -27.42
C GLY A 743 3.30 -4.04 -26.12
N LEU A 744 2.64 -5.00 -25.45
CA LEU A 744 3.02 -5.52 -24.13
C LEU A 744 3.25 -7.04 -24.13
N PHE A 745 4.16 -7.54 -23.29
CA PHE A 745 4.25 -8.97 -22.96
C PHE A 745 3.12 -9.37 -22.01
N ARG A 746 2.43 -10.46 -22.34
CA ARG A 746 1.31 -11.00 -21.55
C ARG A 746 1.71 -12.37 -21.03
N ARG A 747 0.90 -12.96 -20.15
CA ARG A 747 1.14 -14.31 -19.62
C ARG A 747 1.39 -15.35 -20.71
N CYS A 748 0.59 -15.34 -21.77
CA CYS A 748 0.73 -16.23 -22.93
C CYS A 748 2.05 -16.05 -23.72
N HIS A 749 2.84 -15.01 -23.42
CA HIS A 749 4.14 -14.74 -24.03
C HIS A 749 5.33 -15.15 -23.15
N ARG A 750 5.09 -15.62 -21.91
CA ARG A 750 6.12 -15.91 -20.91
C ARG A 750 7.20 -16.87 -21.42
N SER A 751 6.80 -17.84 -22.23
CA SER A 751 7.68 -18.88 -22.77
C SER A 751 8.84 -18.37 -23.62
N LEU A 752 8.75 -17.12 -24.11
CA LEU A 752 9.82 -16.47 -24.86
C LEU A 752 10.93 -15.92 -23.95
N ILE A 753 10.60 -15.48 -22.74
CA ILE A 753 11.46 -14.65 -21.87
C ILE A 753 11.91 -15.35 -20.59
N GLU A 754 11.27 -16.47 -20.23
CA GLU A 754 11.62 -17.28 -19.06
C GLU A 754 13.10 -17.70 -19.06
N ASP A 755 13.78 -17.48 -17.93
CA ASP A 755 15.21 -17.76 -17.73
C ASP A 755 16.17 -17.16 -18.79
N ARG A 756 15.74 -16.09 -19.47
CA ARG A 756 16.55 -15.44 -20.51
C ARG A 756 17.31 -14.24 -19.99
N PRO A 757 18.59 -14.06 -20.41
CA PRO A 757 19.31 -12.83 -20.13
C PRO A 757 18.76 -11.68 -20.96
N MET A 758 19.16 -10.47 -20.60
CA MET A 758 18.77 -9.23 -21.27
C MET A 758 19.91 -8.67 -22.12
N ILE A 759 19.57 -7.99 -23.22
CA ILE A 759 20.51 -7.26 -24.08
C ILE A 759 20.77 -5.86 -23.51
N SER A 760 22.02 -5.59 -23.18
CA SER A 760 22.56 -4.24 -23.02
C SER A 760 23.38 -3.91 -24.27
N SER A 761 23.18 -2.72 -24.86
CA SER A 761 23.77 -2.41 -26.17
C SER A 761 24.21 -0.96 -26.30
N LEU A 762 25.25 -0.75 -27.10
CA LEU A 762 25.80 0.53 -27.52
C LEU A 762 25.87 0.60 -29.05
N GLY A 763 25.59 1.76 -29.62
CA GLY A 763 25.54 1.97 -31.07
C GLY A 763 24.12 1.90 -31.63
N TYR A 764 23.99 2.10 -32.95
CA TYR A 764 22.67 2.20 -33.59
C TYR A 764 22.08 0.80 -33.85
N SER A 765 20.91 0.55 -33.26
CA SER A 765 20.04 -0.59 -33.59
C SER A 765 18.60 -0.17 -33.32
N ARG A 766 17.64 -0.88 -33.91
CA ARG A 766 16.24 -0.71 -33.57
C ARG A 766 15.82 -1.78 -32.58
N ARG A 767 15.55 -1.41 -31.34
CA ARG A 767 15.00 -2.33 -30.33
C ARG A 767 13.55 -2.67 -30.63
N LEU A 768 13.28 -3.94 -30.89
CA LEU A 768 11.94 -4.43 -31.19
C LEU A 768 11.19 -4.92 -29.95
N SER A 769 11.90 -5.22 -28.86
CA SER A 769 11.30 -5.78 -27.65
C SER A 769 12.23 -5.53 -26.46
N GLY A 770 11.69 -5.14 -25.30
CA GLY A 770 12.51 -4.80 -24.14
C GLY A 770 11.75 -4.55 -22.84
N VAL A 771 12.52 -4.18 -21.82
CA VAL A 771 12.07 -3.87 -20.45
C VAL A 771 12.76 -2.62 -19.91
N VAL A 772 12.01 -1.83 -19.14
CA VAL A 772 12.47 -0.60 -18.48
C VAL A 772 12.06 -0.66 -17.03
N TYR A 773 12.90 -0.14 -16.15
CA TYR A 773 12.69 -0.17 -14.71
C TYR A 773 12.47 1.22 -14.14
N GLY A 774 11.64 1.28 -13.10
CA GLY A 774 11.35 2.47 -12.31
C GLY A 774 11.14 3.72 -13.16
N TRP A 775 11.90 4.76 -12.84
CA TRP A 775 11.83 6.07 -13.50
C TRP A 775 12.62 6.15 -14.81
N LEU A 776 12.53 5.12 -15.66
CA LEU A 776 13.13 5.09 -17.00
C LEU A 776 14.66 5.24 -16.98
N THR A 777 15.32 4.68 -15.97
CA THR A 777 16.76 4.86 -15.80
C THR A 777 17.56 4.00 -16.77
N ASP A 778 17.14 2.76 -16.99
CA ASP A 778 17.81 1.81 -17.87
C ASP A 778 16.83 1.08 -18.78
N PHE A 779 17.26 0.86 -20.03
CA PHE A 779 16.49 0.17 -21.06
C PHE A 779 17.23 -1.06 -21.53
N TYR A 780 16.62 -2.23 -21.33
CA TYR A 780 17.16 -3.52 -21.73
C TYR A 780 16.33 -4.14 -22.84
N GLY A 781 16.96 -4.95 -23.70
CA GLY A 781 16.31 -5.54 -24.87
C GLY A 781 16.19 -7.06 -24.78
N TYR A 782 15.22 -7.61 -25.51
CA TYR A 782 15.13 -9.03 -25.84
C TYR A 782 15.35 -9.30 -27.34
N ILE A 783 15.06 -8.30 -28.17
CA ILE A 783 15.28 -8.35 -29.62
C ILE A 783 15.72 -6.96 -30.10
N ASP A 784 16.90 -6.88 -30.70
CA ASP A 784 17.40 -5.71 -31.42
C ASP A 784 17.57 -6.05 -32.90
N MET A 785 17.17 -5.14 -33.80
CA MET A 785 17.37 -5.25 -35.24
C MET A 785 18.56 -4.38 -35.67
N VAL A 786 19.56 -5.01 -36.29
CA VAL A 786 20.83 -4.44 -36.74
C VAL A 786 20.92 -4.57 -38.27
N ASP A 787 21.26 -3.48 -38.95
CA ASP A 787 21.44 -3.43 -40.42
C ASP A 787 20.27 -4.06 -41.23
N ASP A 788 19.03 -3.84 -40.78
CA ASP A 788 17.76 -4.25 -41.43
C ASP A 788 17.59 -5.76 -41.71
N SER A 789 18.54 -6.58 -41.28
CA SER A 789 18.61 -8.00 -41.67
C SER A 789 19.16 -8.92 -40.58
N ILE A 790 19.76 -8.39 -39.51
CA ILE A 790 20.28 -9.17 -38.39
C ILE A 790 19.44 -8.87 -37.16
N TYR A 791 18.76 -9.88 -36.63
CA TYR A 791 18.06 -9.79 -35.36
C TYR A 791 18.94 -10.40 -34.28
N LEU A 792 19.39 -9.58 -33.33
CA LEU A 792 20.03 -10.08 -32.12
C LEU A 792 18.92 -10.36 -31.11
N SER A 793 18.83 -11.58 -30.60
CA SER A 793 17.79 -11.94 -29.64
C SER A 793 18.34 -12.73 -28.47
N THR A 794 17.72 -12.55 -27.31
CA THR A 794 17.90 -13.47 -26.18
C THR A 794 16.72 -14.40 -26.02
N LEU A 795 15.62 -14.27 -26.77
CA LEU A 795 14.41 -15.08 -26.57
C LEU A 795 14.59 -16.57 -26.85
N HIS A 796 13.72 -17.39 -26.24
CA HIS A 796 13.53 -18.79 -26.61
C HIS A 796 12.81 -18.92 -27.97
N LEU A 797 13.57 -19.16 -29.04
CA LEU A 797 13.06 -19.22 -30.41
C LEU A 797 13.07 -20.64 -31.00
N ASP A 798 12.35 -21.58 -30.37
CA ASP A 798 12.13 -22.92 -30.95
C ASP A 798 10.99 -22.88 -31.99
N PRO A 799 11.25 -23.05 -33.30
CA PRO A 799 10.22 -22.98 -34.33
C PRO A 799 9.14 -24.09 -34.23
N LYS A 800 9.33 -25.09 -33.35
CA LYS A 800 8.32 -26.12 -33.03
C LYS A 800 7.26 -25.64 -32.05
N ARG A 801 7.45 -24.49 -31.41
CA ARG A 801 6.46 -23.88 -30.51
C ARG A 801 5.61 -22.85 -31.27
N PRO A 802 4.28 -22.79 -31.07
CA PRO A 802 3.39 -21.91 -31.82
C PRO A 802 3.81 -20.43 -31.78
N LEU A 803 4.07 -19.91 -30.57
CA LEU A 803 4.43 -18.51 -30.37
C LEU A 803 5.78 -18.16 -31.02
N ALA A 804 6.82 -18.95 -30.78
CA ALA A 804 8.13 -18.72 -31.40
C ALA A 804 8.06 -18.84 -32.93
N ASN A 805 7.27 -19.78 -33.47
CA ASN A 805 7.04 -19.88 -34.92
C ASN A 805 6.39 -18.60 -35.49
N LEU A 806 5.34 -18.11 -34.83
CA LEU A 806 4.64 -16.90 -35.23
C LEU A 806 5.59 -15.70 -35.23
N LEU A 807 6.37 -15.53 -34.15
CA LEU A 807 7.35 -14.47 -34.03
C LEU A 807 8.42 -14.56 -35.13
N LEU A 808 8.99 -15.74 -35.38
CA LEU A 808 10.00 -15.93 -36.43
C LEU A 808 9.46 -15.59 -37.82
N ARG A 809 8.21 -15.93 -38.14
CA ARG A 809 7.58 -15.53 -39.40
C ARG A 809 7.39 -14.02 -39.49
N ARG A 810 6.91 -13.38 -38.43
CA ARG A 810 6.79 -11.92 -38.42
C ARG A 810 8.14 -11.23 -38.55
N LEU A 811 9.18 -11.69 -37.86
CA LEU A 811 10.56 -11.21 -38.07
C LEU A 811 11.03 -11.41 -39.52
N SER A 812 10.69 -12.54 -40.15
CA SER A 812 10.99 -12.80 -41.56
C SER A 812 10.26 -11.84 -42.51
N ASP A 813 9.10 -11.33 -42.13
CA ASP A 813 8.29 -10.38 -42.93
C ASP A 813 8.65 -8.92 -42.65
N LEU A 814 9.28 -8.62 -41.51
CA LEU A 814 9.66 -7.26 -41.14
C LEU A 814 10.65 -6.65 -42.14
N HIS A 815 10.37 -5.43 -42.57
CA HIS A 815 11.26 -4.58 -43.35
C HIS A 815 11.44 -3.24 -42.63
N SER A 816 12.56 -2.56 -42.85
CA SER A 816 12.73 -1.17 -42.41
C SER A 816 11.64 -0.29 -43.04
N ILE A 817 11.04 0.62 -42.26
CA ILE A 817 10.16 1.69 -42.78
C ILE A 817 11.03 2.76 -43.44
#